data_AF-A0A0A0K8L5-F1
#
_entry.id   AF-A0A0A0K8L5-F1
#
_cell.length_a   1.000
_cell.length_b   1.000
_cell.length_c   1.000
_cell.angle_alpha   90.00
_cell.angle_beta   90.00
_cell.angle_gamma   90.00
#
_symmetry.space_group_name_H-M   'P 1'
#
loop_
_entity.id
_entity.type
_entity.pdbx_description
1 polymer ?
#
loop_
_entity_poly.entity_id
_entity_poly.type
_entity_poly.pdbx_seq_one_letter_code
_entity_poly.pdbx_strand_id
1 'polypeptide(L)'
;MLKPHKTLPRMCFHSLYFLLGSHQSSNFSSQPHPSSPLSISSNTDPFPELVSKISIILSSPTWERSSELSHLIPKLKPHHVVNLLDTHNNTESVLRFFHWVSRTHFFKHDMSCFVSMLNRLVRDRLFVPADNVRILMIKSCRNEGEVKRVIQVLSEINTTYDFGYTLYSFSTLLIQLGKFDMDGLGRDVYIEMLNSGIRPNLFTFNAMIKILCNKGKVQEAELIMGHIFHYGACPDTFTYTSLIIGHCKNGNLDLAFEMFDRMVKDGCDPNSVTYSALINGLCSEGRLEEAMDMLEEMIDKGIEPTVHAYTIPIVSLCDAGRSCEAVKLLGKMKKRGCGPNVQTYTALISGLSRDGKFEVAIGVYHKMLADGLVPTAVTYSALINQLYVEGRFETALTIFEWMLSHDSLPNTETYNVIIKGFCSIGYIQKATAIFDQMLKAGPSPNVITYNIIIHIYFKQGYMNNAMRLLEMMKGNGLKLDTWTYANLISGFSRGGKLEHAFSLFNEMVEHGISPNVVTYNAIINGYLTVAKVDDALALFWKMVESGNVPSSGTYNMMISGFSKTNRISEAENFCGKMVKQGLLPNVITYTSFIDGLCKNGRTSLAFKIFHEMKKRDYFPNLCTYSSLIDGLCQEGQAEDAERLLDEMEKKGITPDEITLNSLMNGFVALGRIDRAFLLCRRMMGVGCKPNYRSFAILLKGLQKESHSLTEKAVAQHEIMCTCSSDEKCISTGSVYNLLARLADYGCEPNVDTYTTLVRGLCGKGRCYEADQLVESMKKKGLQPSEEIYRALLVGQCKNLEVESALKIFDSMVTTGFQPCLSDYKALICALCKANFRQKAQCMFQTMLKKHWNSDEVVWTVLLDGLLKEGETDLSLELLHVMESRNCTLNFQTRVMLARELSALGCSIEIPQISKQLGIVKEKQVQSKLLMFLEMILLYKKFLKMMHISHSSRDLKCFQSASCTLR
;
A
#
# COMPACT_ATOMS: atom_id res chain seq x y z
N MET A 1 -66.60 35.45 2.52
CA MET A 1 -67.82 34.80 1.99
C MET A 1 -67.39 33.64 1.09
N LEU A 2 -67.34 32.42 1.64
CA LEU A 2 -66.93 31.21 0.93
C LEU A 2 -68.18 30.50 0.41
N LYS A 3 -68.37 30.47 -0.91
CA LYS A 3 -69.29 29.54 -1.57
C LYS A 3 -68.67 28.13 -1.58
N PRO A 4 -69.47 27.07 -1.39
CA PRO A 4 -68.96 25.70 -1.29
C PRO A 4 -68.67 25.15 -2.69
N HIS A 5 -67.41 24.88 -2.99
CA HIS A 5 -67.06 24.06 -4.15
C HIS A 5 -67.29 22.59 -3.82
N LYS A 6 -68.35 22.06 -4.42
CA LYS A 6 -68.55 20.68 -4.90
C LYS A 6 -67.84 19.58 -4.11
N THR A 7 -68.66 18.80 -3.41
CA THR A 7 -68.44 17.39 -3.04
C THR A 7 -67.49 16.67 -4.00
N LEU A 8 -66.24 16.48 -3.58
CA LEU A 8 -65.33 15.50 -4.21
C LEU A 8 -65.84 14.08 -3.91
N PRO A 9 -65.67 13.12 -4.83
CA PRO A 9 -66.26 11.79 -4.71
C PRO A 9 -65.66 11.04 -3.52
N ARG A 10 -66.46 10.18 -2.88
CA ARG A 10 -65.95 9.08 -2.04
C ARG A 10 -64.95 8.27 -2.88
N MET A 11 -63.64 8.54 -2.76
CA MET A 11 -62.63 7.61 -3.23
C MET A 11 -62.67 6.39 -2.32
N CYS A 12 -63.24 5.31 -2.83
CA CYS A 12 -63.25 4.00 -2.19
C CYS A 12 -61.81 3.57 -1.87
N PHE A 13 -61.65 2.85 -0.76
CA PHE A 13 -60.46 2.07 -0.34
C PHE A 13 -59.76 1.31 -1.49
N HIS A 14 -60.46 1.05 -2.59
CA HIS A 14 -59.96 0.42 -3.81
C HIS A 14 -58.89 1.21 -4.59
N SER A 15 -58.90 2.55 -4.54
CA SER A 15 -57.88 3.36 -5.25
C SER A 15 -56.49 3.30 -4.58
N LEU A 16 -56.45 3.08 -3.27
CA LEU A 16 -55.22 2.89 -2.48
C LEU A 16 -54.51 1.58 -2.86
N TYR A 17 -55.30 0.52 -3.08
CA TYR A 17 -54.83 -0.82 -3.46
C TYR A 17 -54.19 -0.86 -4.85
N PHE A 18 -54.63 0.00 -5.77
CA PHE A 18 -54.18 -0.01 -7.16
C PHE A 18 -52.91 0.81 -7.40
N LEU A 19 -52.67 1.86 -6.60
CA LEU A 19 -51.49 2.74 -6.70
C LEU A 19 -50.27 2.26 -5.89
N LEU A 20 -50.49 1.47 -4.82
CA LEU A 20 -49.41 0.89 -4.00
C LEU A 20 -48.71 -0.32 -4.64
N GLY A 21 -49.06 -0.67 -5.88
CA GLY A 21 -48.48 -1.78 -6.63
C GLY A 21 -49.03 -3.14 -6.18
N SER A 22 -49.54 -3.91 -7.13
CA SER A 22 -49.88 -5.32 -6.95
C SER A 22 -48.60 -6.14 -6.78
N HIS A 23 -48.02 -6.18 -5.59
CA HIS A 23 -47.38 -7.40 -5.16
C HIS A 23 -48.48 -8.30 -4.64
N GLN A 24 -48.54 -9.51 -5.18
CA GLN A 24 -49.34 -10.60 -4.64
C GLN A 24 -49.26 -10.52 -3.12
N SER A 25 -50.43 -10.56 -2.46
CA SER A 25 -50.50 -11.03 -1.09
C SER A 25 -49.70 -12.32 -1.04
N SER A 26 -48.45 -12.26 -0.58
CA SER A 26 -47.85 -13.40 0.04
C SER A 26 -48.67 -13.58 1.30
N ASN A 27 -49.79 -14.31 1.15
CA ASN A 27 -50.10 -15.34 2.13
C ASN A 27 -48.76 -15.90 2.52
N PHE A 28 -48.41 -15.77 3.80
CA PHE A 28 -47.23 -16.43 4.36
C PHE A 28 -47.32 -17.89 3.95
N SER A 29 -46.69 -18.24 2.84
CA SER A 29 -46.71 -19.59 2.33
C SER A 29 -45.77 -20.33 3.27
N SER A 30 -46.37 -21.01 4.23
CA SER A 30 -45.75 -22.10 4.96
C SER A 30 -45.21 -23.09 3.93
N GLN A 31 -43.96 -22.95 3.54
CA GLN A 31 -43.22 -24.11 3.07
C GLN A 31 -42.92 -24.96 4.31
N PRO A 32 -43.38 -26.22 4.35
CA PRO A 32 -43.00 -27.15 5.40
C PRO A 32 -41.56 -27.57 5.11
N HIS A 33 -40.59 -26.82 5.63
CA HIS A 33 -39.27 -27.38 5.86
C HIS A 33 -39.32 -28.19 7.15
N PRO A 34 -38.69 -29.38 7.18
CA PRO A 34 -38.86 -30.34 8.25
C PRO A 34 -38.49 -29.67 9.57
N SER A 35 -39.46 -29.65 10.47
CA SER A 35 -39.27 -29.39 11.89
C SER A 35 -38.29 -30.43 12.43
N SER A 36 -37.00 -30.15 12.35
CA SER A 36 -36.09 -30.60 13.39
C SER A 36 -36.40 -29.74 14.61
N PRO A 37 -36.78 -30.31 15.77
CA PRO A 37 -36.75 -29.55 16.99
C PRO A 37 -35.31 -29.04 17.12
N LEU A 38 -35.14 -27.71 17.16
CA LEU A 38 -33.86 -27.10 17.51
C LEU A 38 -33.56 -27.56 18.93
N SER A 39 -32.85 -28.69 19.03
CA SER A 39 -32.06 -29.07 20.18
C SER A 39 -31.05 -27.95 20.37
N ILE A 40 -31.43 -26.97 21.19
CA ILE A 40 -30.46 -26.14 21.89
C ILE A 40 -29.58 -27.14 22.61
N SER A 41 -28.35 -27.29 22.12
CA SER A 41 -27.30 -28.04 22.80
C SER A 41 -27.31 -27.60 24.25
N SER A 42 -27.73 -28.51 25.12
CA SER A 42 -27.63 -28.38 26.56
C SER A 42 -26.14 -28.36 26.90
N ASN A 43 -25.53 -27.17 26.86
CA ASN A 43 -24.39 -26.89 27.71
C ASN A 43 -24.94 -26.83 29.12
N THR A 44 -25.03 -28.00 29.74
CA THR A 44 -25.11 -28.15 31.18
C THR A 44 -23.88 -27.49 31.78
N ASP A 45 -24.10 -26.36 32.45
CA ASP A 45 -23.17 -25.79 33.42
C ASP A 45 -23.99 -25.08 34.53
N PRO A 46 -23.42 -24.89 35.73
CA PRO A 46 -24.07 -25.35 36.96
C PRO A 46 -24.70 -24.21 37.77
N PHE A 47 -26.01 -23.92 37.67
CA PHE A 47 -26.75 -23.19 38.73
C PHE A 47 -28.29 -23.43 38.70
N PRO A 48 -28.80 -24.67 38.91
CA PRO A 48 -30.23 -24.89 39.22
C PRO A 48 -30.67 -24.18 40.51
N GLU A 49 -29.70 -23.92 41.39
CA GLU A 49 -29.88 -23.32 42.71
C GLU A 49 -30.23 -21.82 42.65
N LEU A 50 -29.83 -21.11 41.59
CA LEU A 50 -30.07 -19.66 41.46
C LEU A 50 -31.53 -19.38 41.10
N VAL A 51 -32.08 -20.09 40.12
CA VAL A 51 -33.47 -19.93 39.67
C VAL A 51 -34.45 -20.39 40.77
N SER A 52 -34.14 -21.48 41.47
CA SER A 52 -34.97 -21.95 42.59
C SER A 52 -34.94 -20.99 43.79
N LYS A 53 -33.76 -20.45 44.16
CA LYS A 53 -33.64 -19.43 45.21
C LYS A 53 -34.40 -18.16 44.87
N ILE A 54 -34.32 -17.66 43.64
CA ILE A 54 -35.06 -16.47 43.21
C ILE A 54 -36.58 -16.77 43.16
N SER A 55 -37.00 -17.95 42.71
CA SER A 55 -38.40 -18.38 42.71
C SER A 55 -39.01 -18.42 44.12
N ILE A 56 -38.26 -18.90 45.12
CA ILE A 56 -38.67 -18.90 46.53
C ILE A 56 -38.82 -17.45 47.05
N ILE A 57 -37.87 -16.57 46.73
CA ILE A 57 -37.92 -15.16 47.15
C ILE A 57 -39.14 -14.45 46.56
N LEU A 58 -39.44 -14.67 45.27
CA LEU A 58 -40.58 -14.05 44.57
C LEU A 58 -41.96 -14.53 45.05
N SER A 59 -42.01 -15.64 45.78
CA SER A 59 -43.24 -16.14 46.42
C SER A 59 -43.62 -15.33 47.67
N SER A 60 -42.72 -14.49 48.21
CA SER A 60 -43.00 -13.62 49.34
C SER A 60 -43.64 -12.28 48.90
N PRO A 61 -44.66 -11.75 49.60
CA PRO A 61 -45.36 -10.52 49.16
C PRO A 61 -44.54 -9.22 49.25
N THR A 62 -43.33 -9.25 49.83
CA THR A 62 -42.44 -8.08 50.03
C THR A 62 -41.02 -8.30 49.49
N TRP A 63 -40.88 -9.12 48.44
CA TRP A 63 -39.59 -9.51 47.87
C TRP A 63 -38.74 -8.34 47.35
N GLU A 64 -39.34 -7.21 47.00
CA GLU A 64 -38.66 -5.99 46.50
C GLU A 64 -37.69 -5.36 47.51
N ARG A 65 -37.82 -5.67 48.81
CA ARG A 65 -36.96 -5.15 49.90
C ARG A 65 -35.86 -6.13 50.33
N SER A 66 -35.75 -7.28 49.69
CA SER A 66 -34.76 -8.29 50.06
C SER A 66 -33.35 -7.88 49.62
N SER A 67 -32.43 -7.79 50.58
CA SER A 67 -30.99 -7.53 50.32
C SER A 67 -30.35 -8.66 49.53
N GLU A 68 -30.83 -9.90 49.73
CA GLU A 68 -30.38 -11.10 49.03
C GLU A 68 -30.61 -11.04 47.53
N LEU A 69 -31.74 -10.50 47.08
CA LEU A 69 -32.03 -10.34 45.65
C LEU A 69 -31.07 -9.34 45.01
N SER A 70 -30.70 -8.25 45.72
CA SER A 70 -29.74 -7.25 45.22
C SER A 70 -28.34 -7.82 44.97
N HIS A 71 -27.89 -8.79 45.77
CA HIS A 71 -26.60 -9.46 45.60
C HIS A 71 -26.59 -10.51 44.46
N LEU A 72 -27.76 -11.05 44.09
CA LEU A 72 -27.89 -12.08 43.06
C LEU A 72 -28.05 -11.50 41.64
N ILE A 73 -28.45 -10.23 41.50
CA ILE A 73 -28.68 -9.55 40.20
C ILE A 73 -27.45 -9.53 39.28
N PRO A 74 -26.22 -9.20 39.73
CA PRO A 74 -25.05 -9.15 38.84
C PRO A 74 -24.71 -10.51 38.19
N LYS A 75 -25.21 -11.61 38.76
CA LYS A 75 -25.01 -12.99 38.27
C LYS A 75 -26.11 -13.45 37.31
N LEU A 76 -27.15 -12.63 37.13
CA LEU A 76 -28.34 -13.00 36.41
C LEU A 76 -28.12 -12.84 34.89
N LYS A 77 -28.41 -13.90 34.14
CA LYS A 77 -28.32 -13.94 32.68
C LYS A 77 -29.72 -14.12 32.09
N PRO A 78 -29.98 -13.69 30.85
CA PRO A 78 -31.32 -13.76 30.25
C PRO A 78 -32.00 -15.14 30.27
N HIS A 79 -31.26 -16.23 30.04
CA HIS A 79 -31.82 -17.59 30.14
C HIS A 79 -32.28 -17.97 31.56
N HIS A 80 -31.70 -17.39 32.61
CA HIS A 80 -32.20 -17.56 33.99
C HIS A 80 -33.53 -16.85 34.20
N VAL A 81 -33.74 -15.69 33.58
CA VAL A 81 -35.04 -14.99 33.59
C VAL A 81 -36.07 -15.81 32.85
N VAL A 82 -35.76 -16.30 31.63
CA VAL A 82 -36.70 -17.14 30.85
C VAL A 82 -37.15 -18.36 31.64
N ASN A 83 -36.22 -19.11 32.24
CA ASN A 83 -36.58 -20.26 33.07
C ASN A 83 -37.49 -19.87 34.24
N LEU A 84 -37.29 -18.69 34.85
CA LEU A 84 -38.13 -18.20 35.93
C LEU A 84 -39.51 -17.73 35.45
N LEU A 85 -39.58 -17.12 34.26
CA LEU A 85 -40.84 -16.72 33.61
C LEU A 85 -41.70 -17.94 33.27
N ASP A 86 -41.08 -19.06 32.85
CA ASP A 86 -41.81 -20.28 32.46
C ASP A 86 -42.23 -21.14 33.66
N THR A 87 -41.44 -21.19 34.74
CA THR A 87 -41.63 -22.16 35.84
C THR A 87 -42.38 -21.65 37.06
N HIS A 88 -42.45 -20.33 37.30
CA HIS A 88 -43.07 -19.80 38.52
C HIS A 88 -44.60 -19.86 38.48
N ASN A 89 -45.27 -20.08 39.61
CA ASN A 89 -46.73 -20.31 39.63
C ASN A 89 -47.57 -19.02 39.55
N ASN A 90 -47.09 -17.89 40.08
CA ASN A 90 -47.84 -16.63 40.11
C ASN A 90 -47.37 -15.66 39.00
N THR A 91 -48.28 -15.28 38.10
CA THR A 91 -48.00 -14.40 36.96
C THR A 91 -47.82 -12.94 37.34
N GLU A 92 -48.51 -12.44 38.37
CA GLU A 92 -48.39 -11.04 38.83
C GLU A 92 -47.03 -10.77 39.49
N SER A 93 -46.54 -11.69 40.34
CA SER A 93 -45.21 -11.59 40.95
C SER A 93 -44.08 -11.57 39.90
N VAL A 94 -44.24 -12.37 38.85
CA VAL A 94 -43.26 -12.53 37.77
C VAL A 94 -43.27 -11.31 36.85
N LEU A 95 -44.43 -10.73 36.58
CA LEU A 95 -44.56 -9.46 35.84
C LEU A 95 -43.91 -8.29 36.59
N ARG A 96 -44.13 -8.20 37.91
CA ARG A 96 -43.46 -7.20 38.75
C ARG A 96 -41.94 -7.39 38.77
N PHE A 97 -41.48 -8.63 38.85
CA PHE A 97 -40.05 -8.96 38.74
C PHE A 97 -39.46 -8.55 37.39
N PHE A 98 -40.15 -8.84 36.29
CA PHE A 98 -39.71 -8.47 34.94
C PHE A 98 -39.52 -6.96 34.77
N HIS A 99 -40.46 -6.15 35.26
CA HIS A 99 -40.33 -4.69 35.26
C HIS A 99 -39.25 -4.20 36.23
N TRP A 100 -39.15 -4.79 37.42
CA TRP A 100 -38.14 -4.41 38.41
C TRP A 100 -36.72 -4.66 37.90
N VAL A 101 -36.44 -5.84 37.34
CA VAL A 101 -35.13 -6.20 36.77
C VAL A 101 -34.73 -5.25 35.64
N SER A 102 -35.68 -4.81 34.80
CA SER A 102 -35.39 -3.87 33.70
C SER A 102 -34.96 -2.47 34.15
N ARG A 103 -35.23 -2.09 35.41
CA ARG A 103 -34.79 -0.81 35.99
C ARG A 103 -33.37 -0.87 36.59
N THR A 104 -32.79 -2.06 36.70
CA THR A 104 -31.44 -2.24 37.25
C THR A 104 -30.38 -2.00 36.17
N HIS A 105 -29.28 -1.31 36.50
CA HIS A 105 -28.25 -0.93 35.51
C HIS A 105 -27.46 -2.13 34.96
N PHE A 106 -27.50 -3.27 35.65
CA PHE A 106 -26.68 -4.46 35.36
C PHE A 106 -27.38 -5.47 34.44
N PHE A 107 -28.66 -5.29 34.11
CA PHE A 107 -29.42 -6.26 33.34
C PHE A 107 -30.22 -5.63 32.21
N LYS A 108 -30.14 -6.23 31.01
CA LYS A 108 -30.99 -5.89 29.87
C LYS A 108 -31.66 -7.17 29.37
N HIS A 109 -32.99 -7.12 29.23
CA HIS A 109 -33.76 -8.22 28.65
C HIS A 109 -33.30 -8.50 27.22
N ASP A 110 -33.15 -9.79 26.90
CA ASP A 110 -33.00 -10.24 25.52
C ASP A 110 -34.38 -10.56 24.94
N MET A 111 -34.42 -10.85 23.63
CA MET A 111 -35.68 -11.17 22.93
C MET A 111 -36.41 -12.37 23.55
N SER A 112 -35.68 -13.36 24.08
CA SER A 112 -36.29 -14.56 24.66
C SER A 112 -37.06 -14.26 25.95
N CYS A 113 -36.57 -13.33 26.77
CA CYS A 113 -37.29 -12.85 27.96
C CYS A 113 -38.63 -12.18 27.60
N PHE A 114 -38.66 -11.35 26.55
CA PHE A 114 -39.90 -10.69 26.10
C PHE A 114 -40.91 -11.70 25.54
N VAL A 115 -40.46 -12.67 24.75
CA VAL A 115 -41.33 -13.68 24.13
C VAL A 115 -41.94 -14.62 25.18
N SER A 116 -41.14 -15.12 26.14
CA SER A 116 -41.65 -15.97 27.23
C SER A 116 -42.68 -15.23 28.10
N MET A 117 -42.41 -13.96 28.47
CA MET A 117 -43.38 -13.16 29.22
C MET A 117 -44.67 -12.91 28.42
N LEU A 118 -44.55 -12.58 27.13
CA LEU A 118 -45.70 -12.30 26.28
C LEU A 118 -46.59 -13.54 26.10
N ASN A 119 -45.98 -14.70 25.82
CA ASN A 119 -46.70 -15.98 25.72
C ASN A 119 -47.43 -16.33 27.01
N ARG A 120 -46.81 -16.09 28.16
CA ARG A 120 -47.43 -16.31 29.48
C ARG A 120 -48.63 -15.39 29.71
N LEU A 121 -48.49 -14.09 29.48
CA LEU A 121 -49.57 -13.12 29.69
C LEU A 121 -50.76 -13.35 28.75
N VAL A 122 -50.49 -13.75 27.51
CA VAL A 122 -51.52 -14.08 26.51
C VAL A 122 -52.24 -15.39 26.89
N ARG A 123 -51.51 -16.41 27.34
CA ARG A 123 -52.09 -17.67 27.85
C ARG A 123 -53.01 -17.43 29.06
N ASP A 124 -52.61 -16.53 29.94
CA ASP A 124 -53.37 -16.18 31.16
C ASP A 124 -54.46 -15.12 30.89
N ARG A 125 -54.69 -14.72 29.63
CA ARG A 125 -55.68 -13.72 29.17
C ARG A 125 -55.53 -12.31 29.76
N LEU A 126 -54.29 -11.93 30.14
CA LEU A 126 -53.96 -10.60 30.65
C LEU A 126 -53.50 -9.67 29.52
N PHE A 127 -54.45 -9.21 28.70
CA PHE A 127 -54.16 -8.46 27.46
C PHE A 127 -53.57 -7.06 27.67
N VAL A 128 -53.94 -6.34 28.74
CA VAL A 128 -53.42 -4.98 29.00
C VAL A 128 -51.93 -5.01 29.41
N PRO A 129 -51.50 -5.86 30.35
CA PRO A 129 -50.07 -6.09 30.59
C PRO A 129 -49.31 -6.63 29.38
N ALA A 130 -49.94 -7.50 28.59
CA ALA A 130 -49.34 -8.06 27.38
C ALA A 130 -49.00 -6.96 26.35
N ASP A 131 -49.87 -5.96 26.16
CA ASP A 131 -49.61 -4.86 25.22
C ASP A 131 -48.44 -3.98 25.68
N ASN A 132 -48.31 -3.74 26.99
CA ASN A 132 -47.17 -3.02 27.56
C ASN A 132 -45.84 -3.76 27.33
N VAL A 133 -45.82 -5.08 27.51
CA VAL A 133 -44.64 -5.92 27.24
C VAL A 133 -44.32 -5.93 25.74
N ARG A 134 -45.33 -6.00 24.86
CA ARG A 134 -45.18 -5.86 23.40
C ARG A 134 -44.51 -4.54 23.03
N ILE A 135 -44.99 -3.41 23.58
CA ILE A 135 -44.41 -2.08 23.30
C ILE A 135 -42.95 -2.01 23.76
N LEU A 136 -42.64 -2.56 24.94
CA LEU A 136 -41.26 -2.61 25.46
C LEU A 136 -40.35 -3.49 24.57
N MET A 137 -40.88 -4.60 24.05
CA MET A 137 -40.19 -5.47 23.10
C MET A 137 -39.91 -4.76 21.77
N ILE A 138 -40.86 -4.00 21.24
CA ILE A 138 -40.67 -3.23 20.01
C ILE A 138 -39.59 -2.14 20.25
N LYS A 139 -39.66 -1.41 21.37
CA LYS A 139 -38.69 -0.34 21.70
C LYS A 139 -37.27 -0.86 21.99
N SER A 140 -37.11 -2.12 22.40
CA SER A 140 -35.81 -2.68 22.78
C SER A 140 -34.97 -3.15 21.59
N CYS A 141 -35.54 -3.17 20.37
CA CYS A 141 -34.86 -3.59 19.14
C CYS A 141 -33.65 -2.70 18.80
N ARG A 142 -32.51 -3.35 18.51
CA ARG A 142 -31.22 -2.67 18.22
C ARG A 142 -30.76 -2.79 16.78
N ASN A 143 -31.29 -3.76 16.03
CA ASN A 143 -30.90 -4.04 14.65
C ASN A 143 -32.10 -4.46 13.79
N GLU A 144 -31.90 -4.44 12.47
CA GLU A 144 -32.90 -4.82 11.47
C GLU A 144 -33.41 -6.26 11.64
N GLY A 145 -32.52 -7.19 12.02
CA GLY A 145 -32.86 -8.60 12.21
C GLY A 145 -33.76 -8.87 13.41
N GLU A 146 -33.60 -8.13 14.51
CA GLU A 146 -34.44 -8.17 15.70
C GLU A 146 -35.84 -7.65 15.39
N VAL A 147 -35.97 -6.55 14.63
CA VAL A 147 -37.28 -6.01 14.23
C VAL A 147 -38.04 -7.01 13.35
N LYS A 148 -37.38 -7.64 12.37
CA LYS A 148 -38.01 -8.71 11.56
C LYS A 148 -38.49 -9.88 12.42
N ARG A 149 -37.67 -10.30 13.38
CA ARG A 149 -38.01 -11.39 14.32
C ARG A 149 -39.18 -11.00 15.22
N VAL A 150 -39.24 -9.74 15.70
CA VAL A 150 -40.37 -9.22 16.49
C VAL A 150 -41.67 -9.28 15.70
N ILE A 151 -41.65 -8.82 14.44
CA ILE A 151 -42.85 -8.82 13.59
C ILE A 151 -43.32 -10.26 13.36
N GLN A 152 -42.40 -11.19 13.08
CA GLN A 152 -42.73 -12.60 12.91
C GLN A 152 -43.38 -13.18 14.18
N VAL A 153 -42.76 -13.01 15.35
CA VAL A 153 -43.28 -13.53 16.62
C VAL A 153 -44.64 -12.91 16.97
N LEU A 154 -44.82 -11.61 16.75
CA LEU A 154 -46.09 -10.94 17.02
C LEU A 154 -47.20 -11.39 16.05
N SER A 155 -46.86 -11.70 14.80
CA SER A 155 -47.81 -12.28 13.83
C SER A 155 -48.25 -13.70 14.22
N GLU A 156 -47.30 -14.54 14.69
CA GLU A 156 -47.59 -15.89 15.19
C GLU A 156 -48.51 -15.84 16.42
N ILE A 157 -48.25 -14.93 17.36
CA ILE A 157 -49.09 -14.76 18.56
C ILE A 157 -50.48 -14.23 18.19
N ASN A 158 -50.58 -13.31 17.23
CA ASN A 158 -51.86 -12.76 16.76
C ASN A 158 -52.73 -13.85 16.11
N THR A 159 -52.15 -14.68 15.23
CA THR A 159 -52.87 -15.80 14.59
C THR A 159 -53.29 -16.89 15.57
N THR A 160 -52.53 -17.09 16.66
CA THR A 160 -52.77 -18.19 17.60
C THR A 160 -53.75 -17.82 18.72
N TYR A 161 -53.79 -16.55 19.15
CA TYR A 161 -54.51 -16.14 20.36
C TYR A 161 -55.45 -14.93 20.20
N ASP A 162 -55.70 -14.46 18.97
CA ASP A 162 -56.55 -13.29 18.65
C ASP A 162 -56.14 -12.02 19.43
N PHE A 163 -54.82 -11.85 19.62
CA PHE A 163 -54.25 -10.72 20.34
C PHE A 163 -53.87 -9.60 19.37
N GLY A 164 -54.87 -8.80 18.97
CA GLY A 164 -54.71 -7.70 18.02
C GLY A 164 -53.75 -6.57 18.46
N TYR A 165 -53.25 -5.82 17.49
CA TYR A 165 -52.40 -4.65 17.72
C TYR A 165 -53.23 -3.42 18.12
N THR A 166 -52.73 -2.63 19.07
CA THR A 166 -53.27 -1.30 19.39
C THR A 166 -52.66 -0.22 18.47
N LEU A 167 -53.34 0.92 18.30
CA LEU A 167 -52.82 2.07 17.54
C LEU A 167 -51.42 2.49 18.01
N TYR A 168 -51.16 2.42 19.31
CA TYR A 168 -49.86 2.78 19.90
C TYR A 168 -48.79 1.72 19.60
N SER A 169 -49.15 0.43 19.56
CA SER A 169 -48.24 -0.64 19.14
C SER A 169 -47.85 -0.50 17.66
N PHE A 170 -48.80 -0.21 16.76
CA PHE A 170 -48.54 0.07 15.35
C PHE A 170 -47.66 1.31 15.17
N SER A 171 -47.98 2.41 15.87
CA SER A 171 -47.19 3.65 15.78
C SER A 171 -45.76 3.45 16.27
N THR A 172 -45.56 2.69 17.36
CA THR A 172 -44.23 2.37 17.87
C THR A 172 -43.45 1.48 16.91
N LEU A 173 -44.12 0.50 16.28
CA LEU A 173 -43.51 -0.39 15.29
C LEU A 173 -43.04 0.38 14.05
N LEU A 174 -43.88 1.28 13.53
CA LEU A 174 -43.54 2.13 12.39
C LEU A 174 -42.37 3.08 12.70
N ILE A 175 -42.29 3.63 13.90
CA ILE A 175 -41.14 4.45 14.32
C ILE A 175 -39.85 3.63 14.35
N GLN A 176 -39.88 2.40 14.86
CA GLN A 176 -38.70 1.53 14.87
C GLN A 176 -38.31 1.11 13.44
N LEU A 177 -39.28 0.77 12.59
CA LEU A 177 -39.04 0.47 11.18
C LEU A 177 -38.43 1.68 10.45
N GLY A 178 -38.86 2.90 10.77
CA GLY A 178 -38.26 4.13 10.24
C GLY A 178 -36.89 4.47 10.80
N LYS A 179 -36.52 3.98 11.99
CA LYS A 179 -35.16 4.11 12.52
C LYS A 179 -34.16 3.22 11.76
N PHE A 180 -34.62 2.07 11.26
CA PHE A 180 -33.80 1.11 10.50
C PHE A 180 -34.03 1.21 8.98
N ASP A 181 -34.70 2.26 8.51
CA ASP A 181 -34.99 2.51 7.09
C ASP A 181 -35.60 1.29 6.36
N MET A 182 -36.64 0.69 6.93
CA MET A 182 -37.34 -0.49 6.38
C MET A 182 -38.67 -0.09 5.73
N ASP A 183 -38.66 0.26 4.44
CA ASP A 183 -39.85 0.81 3.76
C ASP A 183 -40.88 -0.23 3.31
N GLY A 184 -40.45 -1.40 2.84
CA GLY A 184 -41.36 -2.49 2.44
C GLY A 184 -42.25 -2.94 3.60
N LEU A 185 -41.62 -3.41 4.69
CA LEU A 185 -42.35 -3.80 5.90
C LEU A 185 -43.11 -2.65 6.56
N GLY A 186 -42.60 -1.41 6.46
CA GLY A 186 -43.31 -0.23 6.94
C GLY A 186 -44.67 -0.04 6.24
N ARG A 187 -44.72 -0.26 4.92
CA ARG A 187 -45.98 -0.22 4.15
C ARG A 187 -46.91 -1.35 4.52
N ASP A 188 -46.39 -2.57 4.62
CA ASP A 188 -47.20 -3.74 4.94
C ASP A 188 -47.90 -3.57 6.30
N VAL A 189 -47.16 -3.11 7.31
CA VAL A 189 -47.69 -2.79 8.65
C VAL A 189 -48.72 -1.66 8.61
N TYR A 190 -48.50 -0.64 7.77
CA TYR A 190 -49.45 0.45 7.61
C TYR A 190 -50.75 0.01 6.93
N ILE A 191 -50.66 -0.84 5.90
CA ILE A 191 -51.82 -1.45 5.23
C ILE A 191 -52.57 -2.39 6.19
N GLU A 192 -51.84 -3.20 6.97
CA GLU A 192 -52.42 -4.07 8.00
C GLU A 192 -53.20 -3.27 9.05
N MET A 193 -52.67 -2.13 9.49
CA MET A 193 -53.38 -1.22 10.40
C MET A 193 -54.70 -0.69 9.81
N LEU A 194 -54.69 -0.31 8.52
CA LEU A 194 -55.91 0.15 7.82
C LEU A 194 -56.93 -0.98 7.64
N ASN A 195 -56.46 -2.19 7.27
CA ASN A 195 -57.29 -3.38 7.13
C ASN A 195 -57.90 -3.83 8.48
N SER A 196 -57.20 -3.58 9.58
CA SER A 196 -57.68 -3.82 10.95
C SER A 196 -58.70 -2.78 11.43
N GLY A 197 -59.05 -1.78 10.61
CA GLY A 197 -60.03 -0.74 10.92
C GLY A 197 -59.54 0.32 11.93
N ILE A 198 -58.25 0.34 12.25
CA ILE A 198 -57.67 1.29 13.21
C ILE A 198 -57.37 2.61 12.49
N ARG A 199 -57.89 3.71 13.04
CA ARG A 199 -57.69 5.06 12.47
C ARG A 199 -56.27 5.56 12.74
N PRO A 200 -55.47 5.92 11.71
CA PRO A 200 -54.16 6.53 11.91
C PRO A 200 -54.29 7.90 12.60
N ASN A 201 -53.25 8.29 13.35
CA ASN A 201 -53.09 9.64 13.88
C ASN A 201 -51.92 10.36 13.17
N LEU A 202 -51.73 11.66 13.46
CA LEU A 202 -50.65 12.45 12.85
C LEU A 202 -49.25 11.84 13.08
N PHE A 203 -48.99 11.22 14.23
CA PHE A 203 -47.73 10.54 14.51
C PHE A 203 -47.50 9.34 13.58
N THR A 204 -48.56 8.57 13.29
CA THR A 204 -48.50 7.45 12.36
C THR A 204 -48.21 7.92 10.93
N PHE A 205 -48.87 8.99 10.49
CA PHE A 205 -48.63 9.61 9.18
C PHE A 205 -47.19 10.16 9.08
N ASN A 206 -46.72 10.88 10.10
CA ASN A 206 -45.36 11.42 10.15
C ASN A 206 -44.29 10.32 10.13
N ALA A 207 -44.50 9.19 10.82
CA ALA A 207 -43.60 8.06 10.77
C ALA A 207 -43.51 7.46 9.35
N MET A 208 -44.64 7.28 8.68
CA MET A 208 -44.69 6.77 7.30
C MET A 208 -44.06 7.73 6.30
N ILE A 209 -44.36 9.03 6.39
CA ILE A 209 -43.78 10.06 5.53
C ILE A 209 -42.26 10.07 5.70
N LYS A 210 -41.75 9.98 6.93
CA LYS A 210 -40.30 9.89 7.18
C LYS A 210 -39.67 8.63 6.58
N ILE A 211 -40.29 7.46 6.76
CA ILE A 211 -39.81 6.19 6.17
C ILE A 211 -39.68 6.32 4.64
N LEU A 212 -40.71 6.84 3.99
CA LEU A 212 -40.77 6.99 2.54
C LEU A 212 -39.77 8.03 2.02
N CYS A 213 -39.68 9.19 2.68
CA CYS A 213 -38.76 10.25 2.32
C CYS A 213 -37.29 9.85 2.53
N ASN A 214 -36.98 9.04 3.55
CA ASN A 214 -35.62 8.56 3.77
C ASN A 214 -35.10 7.68 2.62
N LYS A 215 -36.00 6.95 1.94
CA LYS A 215 -35.72 6.13 0.76
C LYS A 215 -35.88 6.85 -0.58
N GLY A 216 -36.23 8.14 -0.57
CA GLY A 216 -36.48 8.90 -1.80
C GLY A 216 -37.83 8.63 -2.47
N LYS A 217 -38.76 7.91 -1.84
CA LYS A 217 -40.10 7.62 -2.40
C LYS A 217 -41.10 8.75 -2.08
N VAL A 218 -40.77 9.97 -2.50
CA VAL A 218 -41.46 11.19 -2.06
C VAL A 218 -42.87 11.33 -2.64
N GLN A 219 -43.11 10.86 -3.87
CA GLN A 219 -44.46 10.86 -4.49
C GLN A 219 -45.48 10.11 -3.63
N GLU A 220 -45.07 8.99 -3.04
CA GLU A 220 -45.94 8.22 -2.15
C GLU A 220 -46.11 8.87 -0.79
N ALA A 221 -45.10 9.58 -0.30
CA ALA A 221 -45.21 10.38 0.91
C ALA A 221 -46.20 11.55 0.75
N GLU A 222 -46.25 12.17 -0.44
CA GLU A 222 -47.23 13.21 -0.78
C GLU A 222 -48.67 12.68 -0.82
N LEU A 223 -48.88 11.44 -1.29
CA LEU A 223 -50.18 10.78 -1.20
C LEU A 223 -50.59 10.63 0.27
N ILE A 224 -49.70 10.12 1.13
CA ILE A 224 -49.94 9.99 2.58
C ILE A 224 -50.23 11.35 3.22
N MET A 225 -49.56 12.42 2.78
CA MET A 225 -49.87 13.79 3.22
C MET A 225 -51.29 14.23 2.83
N GLY A 226 -51.76 13.88 1.64
CA GLY A 226 -53.16 14.11 1.23
C GLY A 226 -54.18 13.41 2.14
N HIS A 227 -53.82 12.25 2.69
CA HIS A 227 -54.67 11.54 3.67
C HIS A 227 -54.75 12.27 5.03
N ILE A 228 -53.73 13.04 5.43
CA ILE A 228 -53.76 13.80 6.70
C ILE A 228 -54.98 14.73 6.73
N PHE A 229 -55.23 15.46 5.63
CA PHE A 229 -56.38 16.34 5.48
C PHE A 229 -57.72 15.59 5.48
N HIS A 230 -57.77 14.41 4.84
CA HIS A 230 -59.00 13.59 4.78
C HIS A 230 -59.43 13.08 6.16
N TYR A 231 -58.47 12.82 7.06
CA TYR A 231 -58.73 12.40 8.44
C TYR A 231 -58.93 13.57 9.40
N GLY A 232 -58.99 14.81 8.91
CA GLY A 232 -59.25 16.02 9.71
C GLY A 232 -58.06 16.49 10.55
N ALA A 233 -56.85 16.03 10.23
CA ALA A 233 -55.61 16.53 10.82
C ALA A 233 -54.94 17.56 9.88
N CYS A 234 -54.03 18.37 10.42
CA CYS A 234 -53.20 19.28 9.64
C CYS A 234 -51.73 18.80 9.67
N PRO A 235 -51.00 18.91 8.55
CA PRO A 235 -49.55 18.71 8.55
C PRO A 235 -48.86 19.62 9.55
N ASP A 236 -47.80 19.14 10.19
CA ASP A 236 -46.97 19.94 11.08
C ASP A 236 -45.59 20.23 10.46
N THR A 237 -44.78 21.02 11.17
CA THR A 237 -43.40 21.32 10.76
C THR A 237 -42.58 20.05 10.48
N PHE A 238 -42.85 18.95 11.18
CA PHE A 238 -42.15 17.68 10.97
C PHE A 238 -42.57 17.00 9.66
N THR A 239 -43.86 17.03 9.31
CA THR A 239 -44.39 16.53 8.03
C THR A 239 -43.68 17.23 6.87
N TYR A 240 -43.68 18.56 6.87
CA TYR A 240 -43.06 19.38 5.82
C TYR A 240 -41.55 19.19 5.76
N THR A 241 -40.86 19.21 6.91
CA THR A 241 -39.41 19.01 6.96
C THR A 241 -39.00 17.63 6.43
N SER A 242 -39.80 16.59 6.69
CA SER A 242 -39.53 15.24 6.17
C SER A 242 -39.64 15.17 4.65
N LEU A 243 -40.65 15.84 4.07
CA LEU A 243 -40.83 15.94 2.61
C LEU A 243 -39.73 16.74 1.95
N ILE A 244 -39.32 17.87 2.56
CA ILE A 244 -38.17 18.68 2.11
C ILE A 244 -36.90 17.82 2.08
N ILE A 245 -36.59 17.09 3.16
CA ILE A 245 -35.44 16.16 3.21
C ILE A 245 -35.52 15.11 2.10
N GLY A 246 -36.71 14.56 1.85
CA GLY A 246 -36.93 13.59 0.78
C GLY A 246 -36.65 14.16 -0.61
N HIS A 247 -37.18 15.35 -0.91
CA HIS A 247 -36.95 16.03 -2.19
C HIS A 247 -35.49 16.44 -2.37
N CYS A 248 -34.82 16.94 -1.31
CA CYS A 248 -33.38 17.23 -1.34
C CYS A 248 -32.54 15.98 -1.62
N LYS A 249 -32.88 14.82 -1.05
CA LYS A 249 -32.18 13.54 -1.33
C LYS A 249 -32.34 13.06 -2.77
N ASN A 250 -33.45 13.41 -3.41
CA ASN A 250 -33.73 13.06 -4.81
C ASN A 250 -33.10 14.05 -5.80
N GLY A 251 -32.44 15.12 -5.33
CA GLY A 251 -31.93 16.21 -6.17
C GLY A 251 -33.01 17.18 -6.68
N ASN A 252 -34.27 17.01 -6.24
CA ASN A 252 -35.41 17.82 -6.69
C ASN A 252 -35.55 19.10 -5.85
N LEU A 253 -34.60 20.02 -5.98
CA LEU A 253 -34.56 21.24 -5.15
C LEU A 253 -35.74 22.18 -5.37
N ASP A 254 -36.24 22.31 -6.61
CA ASP A 254 -37.37 23.20 -6.90
C ASP A 254 -38.65 22.78 -6.16
N LEU A 255 -38.91 21.47 -6.09
CA LEU A 255 -40.02 20.91 -5.32
C LEU A 255 -39.78 21.02 -3.81
N ALA A 256 -38.52 20.94 -3.36
CA ALA A 256 -38.17 21.17 -1.96
C ALA A 256 -38.48 22.62 -1.53
N PHE A 257 -38.18 23.61 -2.38
CA PHE A 257 -38.54 25.00 -2.14
C PHE A 257 -40.05 25.25 -2.24
N GLU A 258 -40.76 24.59 -3.18
CA GLU A 258 -42.23 24.67 -3.22
C GLU A 258 -42.86 24.16 -1.91
N MET A 259 -42.33 23.05 -1.36
CA MET A 259 -42.77 22.52 -0.07
C MET A 259 -42.43 23.45 1.09
N PHE A 260 -41.30 24.14 1.04
CA PHE A 260 -40.93 25.16 2.01
C PHE A 260 -41.87 26.38 1.96
N ASP A 261 -42.21 26.87 0.77
CA ASP A 261 -43.17 27.97 0.60
C ASP A 261 -44.57 27.57 1.06
N ARG A 262 -44.98 26.33 0.78
CA ARG A 262 -46.26 25.78 1.24
C ARG A 262 -46.30 25.68 2.76
N MET A 263 -45.21 25.25 3.39
CA MET A 263 -45.07 25.21 4.84
C MET A 263 -45.31 26.59 5.48
N VAL A 264 -44.71 27.65 4.91
CA VAL A 264 -44.90 29.03 5.39
C VAL A 264 -46.33 29.53 5.15
N LYS A 265 -46.92 29.23 3.99
CA LYS A 265 -48.32 29.62 3.66
C LYS A 265 -49.35 28.97 4.58
N ASP A 266 -49.11 27.73 4.99
CA ASP A 266 -49.98 26.98 5.90
C ASP A 266 -49.78 27.40 7.38
N GLY A 267 -48.91 28.37 7.65
CA GLY A 267 -48.65 28.91 8.98
C GLY A 267 -47.75 28.03 9.86
N CYS A 268 -46.97 27.13 9.25
CA CYS A 268 -45.96 26.34 9.96
C CYS A 268 -44.60 27.04 9.90
N ASP A 269 -44.09 27.52 11.03
CA ASP A 269 -42.80 28.22 11.07
C ASP A 269 -41.61 27.27 10.83
N PRO A 270 -40.72 27.56 9.85
CA PRO A 270 -39.50 26.80 9.63
C PRO A 270 -38.57 26.86 10.85
N ASN A 271 -37.99 25.72 11.21
CA ASN A 271 -37.04 25.62 12.32
C ASN A 271 -35.60 25.39 11.81
N SER A 272 -34.64 25.31 12.73
CA SER A 272 -33.23 25.09 12.39
C SER A 272 -32.98 23.81 11.58
N VAL A 273 -33.77 22.75 11.81
CA VAL A 273 -33.66 21.49 11.06
C VAL A 273 -34.14 21.66 9.62
N THR A 274 -35.21 22.43 9.38
CA THR A 274 -35.72 22.74 8.04
C THR A 274 -34.69 23.49 7.20
N TYR A 275 -34.09 24.55 7.74
CA TYR A 275 -33.00 25.28 7.04
C TYR A 275 -31.77 24.41 6.84
N SER A 276 -31.33 23.65 7.85
CA SER A 276 -30.18 22.76 7.73
C SER A 276 -30.37 21.70 6.64
N ALA A 277 -31.60 21.19 6.47
CA ALA A 277 -31.93 20.24 5.41
C ALA A 277 -31.83 20.86 4.01
N LEU A 278 -32.36 22.07 3.81
CA LEU A 278 -32.26 22.80 2.54
C LEU A 278 -30.81 23.16 2.23
N ILE A 279 -30.06 23.68 3.21
CA ILE A 279 -28.63 23.98 3.08
C ILE A 279 -27.86 22.72 2.66
N ASN A 280 -28.16 21.56 3.28
CA ASN A 280 -27.53 20.30 2.90
C ASN A 280 -27.87 19.87 1.48
N GLY A 281 -29.13 19.95 1.08
CA GLY A 281 -29.57 19.64 -0.29
C GLY A 281 -28.90 20.53 -1.34
N LEU A 282 -28.81 21.84 -1.08
CA LEU A 282 -28.12 22.79 -1.96
C LEU A 282 -26.62 22.49 -2.05
N CYS A 283 -25.99 22.17 -0.92
CA CYS A 283 -24.57 21.79 -0.86
C CYS A 283 -24.27 20.48 -1.60
N SER A 284 -25.18 19.50 -1.60
CA SER A 284 -24.99 18.23 -2.33
C SER A 284 -25.10 18.37 -3.85
N GLU A 285 -25.90 19.33 -4.33
CA GLU A 285 -26.02 19.66 -5.77
C GLU A 285 -24.98 20.70 -6.22
N GLY A 286 -24.11 21.17 -5.32
CA GLY A 286 -23.06 22.16 -5.63
C GLY A 286 -23.55 23.61 -5.77
N ARG A 287 -24.81 23.92 -5.44
CA ARG A 287 -25.40 25.28 -5.45
C ARG A 287 -25.00 26.06 -4.20
N LEU A 288 -23.71 26.34 -4.08
CA LEU A 288 -23.08 26.89 -2.86
C LEU A 288 -23.52 28.32 -2.50
N GLU A 289 -23.76 29.19 -3.47
CA GLU A 289 -24.20 30.58 -3.19
C GLU A 289 -25.57 30.59 -2.51
N GLU A 290 -26.53 29.86 -3.09
CA GLU A 290 -27.88 29.74 -2.53
C GLU A 290 -27.87 29.07 -1.15
N ALA A 291 -26.95 28.11 -0.91
CA ALA A 291 -26.78 27.52 0.41
C ALA A 291 -26.31 28.55 1.46
N MET A 292 -25.45 29.49 1.04
CA MET A 292 -24.99 30.58 1.90
C MET A 292 -26.08 31.64 2.11
N ASP A 293 -26.86 31.96 1.07
CA ASP A 293 -28.01 32.86 1.17
C ASP A 293 -29.06 32.31 2.15
N MET A 294 -29.36 31.00 2.09
CA MET A 294 -30.27 30.34 3.04
C MET A 294 -29.74 30.37 4.48
N LEU A 295 -28.42 30.29 4.68
CA LEU A 295 -27.80 30.42 6.00
C LEU A 295 -27.92 31.86 6.52
N GLU A 296 -27.78 32.87 5.65
CA GLU A 296 -27.97 34.28 6.01
C GLU A 296 -29.45 34.62 6.27
N GLU A 297 -30.39 34.07 5.50
CA GLU A 297 -31.83 34.21 5.75
C GLU A 297 -32.24 33.59 7.10
N MET A 298 -31.73 32.40 7.41
CA MET A 298 -31.94 31.74 8.71
C MET A 298 -31.54 32.65 9.87
N ILE A 299 -30.40 33.34 9.70
CA ILE A 299 -29.82 34.27 10.66
C ILE A 299 -30.69 35.54 10.78
N ASP A 300 -31.13 36.11 9.68
CA ASP A 300 -31.90 37.36 9.64
C ASP A 300 -33.29 37.17 10.25
N LYS A 301 -33.86 35.96 10.15
CA LYS A 301 -35.10 35.58 10.84
C LYS A 301 -34.91 35.24 12.32
N GLY A 302 -33.71 35.39 12.86
CA GLY A 302 -33.42 35.18 14.28
C GLY A 302 -33.35 33.70 14.70
N ILE A 303 -33.19 32.76 13.75
CA ILE A 303 -33.06 31.34 14.06
C ILE A 303 -31.57 31.01 14.21
N GLU A 304 -31.16 30.57 15.39
CA GLU A 304 -29.74 30.28 15.66
C GLU A 304 -29.24 29.07 14.84
N PRO A 305 -28.18 29.24 14.00
CA PRO A 305 -27.62 28.13 13.26
C PRO A 305 -26.92 27.12 14.16
N THR A 306 -27.17 25.84 13.89
CA THR A 306 -26.49 24.75 14.60
C THR A 306 -25.06 24.55 14.08
N VAL A 307 -24.24 23.80 14.83
CA VAL A 307 -22.92 23.36 14.35
C VAL A 307 -23.03 22.65 13.00
N HIS A 308 -24.09 21.85 12.80
CA HIS A 308 -24.33 21.15 11.54
C HIS A 308 -24.61 22.11 10.37
N ALA A 309 -25.43 23.15 10.59
CA ALA A 309 -25.75 24.17 9.58
C ALA A 309 -24.51 24.93 9.08
N TYR A 310 -23.48 25.12 9.90
CA TYR A 310 -22.19 25.67 9.48
C TYR A 310 -21.24 24.63 8.89
N THR A 311 -21.21 23.42 9.44
CA THR A 311 -20.25 22.37 9.03
C THR A 311 -20.50 21.94 7.59
N ILE A 312 -21.76 21.80 7.17
CA ILE A 312 -22.11 21.32 5.82
C ILE A 312 -21.61 22.26 4.71
N PRO A 313 -21.90 23.58 4.73
CA PRO A 313 -21.32 24.51 3.76
C PRO A 313 -19.79 24.54 3.82
N ILE A 314 -19.18 24.46 5.02
CA ILE A 314 -17.72 24.42 5.16
C ILE A 314 -17.12 23.21 4.42
N VAL A 315 -17.72 22.02 4.57
CA VAL A 315 -17.27 20.81 3.87
C VAL A 315 -17.46 20.97 2.36
N SER A 316 -18.64 21.38 1.91
CA SER A 316 -18.94 21.53 0.48
C SER A 316 -18.07 22.60 -0.19
N LEU A 317 -17.81 23.73 0.49
CA LEU A 317 -16.85 24.76 0.04
C LEU A 317 -15.42 24.20 -0.09
N CYS A 318 -15.00 23.33 0.84
CA CYS A 318 -13.69 22.67 0.76
C CYS A 318 -13.63 21.68 -0.41
N ASP A 319 -14.71 20.93 -0.66
CA ASP A 319 -14.77 19.97 -1.76
C ASP A 319 -14.76 20.65 -3.13
N ALA A 320 -15.38 21.83 -3.23
CA ALA A 320 -15.37 22.68 -4.42
C ALA A 320 -14.08 23.51 -4.61
N GLY A 321 -13.07 23.36 -3.73
CA GLY A 321 -11.80 24.11 -3.82
C GLY A 321 -11.90 25.61 -3.45
N ARG A 322 -12.96 26.01 -2.73
CA ARG A 322 -13.20 27.37 -2.24
C ARG A 322 -12.80 27.54 -0.77
N SER A 323 -11.62 27.01 -0.40
CA SER A 323 -11.15 26.96 0.99
C SER A 323 -11.06 28.30 1.72
N CYS A 324 -10.79 29.41 1.01
CA CYS A 324 -10.70 30.74 1.62
C CYS A 324 -12.05 31.20 2.20
N GLU A 325 -13.15 30.88 1.53
CA GLU A 325 -14.49 31.23 1.99
C GLU A 325 -14.91 30.33 3.15
N ALA A 326 -14.53 29.06 3.11
CA ALA A 326 -14.72 28.14 4.23
C ALA A 326 -14.05 28.64 5.52
N VAL A 327 -12.82 29.19 5.43
CA VAL A 327 -12.13 29.81 6.58
C VAL A 327 -12.84 31.08 7.07
N LYS A 328 -13.37 31.92 6.17
CA LYS A 328 -14.17 33.09 6.56
C LYS A 328 -15.46 32.66 7.29
N LEU A 329 -16.10 31.58 6.83
CA LEU A 329 -17.30 31.03 7.43
C LEU A 329 -17.02 30.46 8.84
N LEU A 330 -15.89 29.79 9.05
CA LEU A 330 -15.42 29.41 10.40
C LEU A 330 -15.27 30.64 11.32
N GLY A 331 -14.77 31.75 10.78
CA GLY A 331 -14.70 33.02 11.49
C GLY A 331 -16.06 33.57 11.89
N LYS A 332 -17.05 33.53 10.99
CA LYS A 332 -18.46 33.90 11.28
C LYS A 332 -19.06 32.99 12.35
N MET A 333 -18.83 31.68 12.27
CA MET A 333 -19.30 30.67 13.22
C MET A 333 -18.80 30.97 14.65
N LYS A 334 -17.49 31.23 14.81
CA LYS A 334 -16.90 31.57 16.12
C LYS A 334 -17.40 32.89 16.71
N LYS A 335 -17.55 33.94 15.89
CA LYS A 335 -18.05 35.25 16.35
C LYS A 335 -19.45 35.19 16.96
N ARG A 336 -20.23 34.19 16.58
CA ARG A 336 -21.60 33.96 17.07
C ARG A 336 -21.68 33.00 18.26
N GLY A 337 -20.54 32.54 18.79
CA GLY A 337 -20.50 31.62 19.92
C GLY A 337 -20.74 30.15 19.56
N CYS A 338 -20.86 29.80 18.27
CA CYS A 338 -20.94 28.41 17.83
C CYS A 338 -19.53 27.80 17.79
N GLY A 339 -19.23 26.89 18.71
CA GLY A 339 -17.93 26.21 18.77
C GLY A 339 -17.75 25.21 17.61
N PRO A 340 -16.68 25.31 16.80
CA PRO A 340 -16.38 24.31 15.78
C PRO A 340 -16.04 22.97 16.43
N ASN A 341 -16.43 21.88 15.77
CA ASN A 341 -16.10 20.52 16.20
C ASN A 341 -14.90 19.96 15.42
N VAL A 342 -14.44 18.76 15.80
CA VAL A 342 -13.35 18.04 15.11
C VAL A 342 -13.61 17.92 13.61
N GLN A 343 -14.84 17.58 13.19
CA GLN A 343 -15.18 17.42 11.78
C GLN A 343 -15.03 18.71 10.98
N THR A 344 -15.42 19.86 11.56
CA THR A 344 -15.29 21.19 10.94
C THR A 344 -13.81 21.50 10.66
N TYR A 345 -12.94 21.27 11.65
CA TYR A 345 -11.51 21.51 11.50
C TYR A 345 -10.85 20.51 10.54
N THR A 346 -11.16 19.22 10.62
CA THR A 346 -10.62 18.21 9.71
C THR A 346 -11.01 18.51 8.26
N ALA A 347 -12.26 18.91 7.99
CA ALA A 347 -12.70 19.29 6.64
C ALA A 347 -11.92 20.50 6.10
N LEU A 348 -11.73 21.54 6.93
CA LEU A 348 -10.93 22.71 6.55
C LEU A 348 -9.47 22.36 6.30
N ILE A 349 -8.85 21.56 7.17
CA ILE A 349 -7.45 21.13 7.01
C ILE A 349 -7.31 20.29 5.74
N SER A 350 -8.23 19.38 5.47
CA SER A 350 -8.25 18.56 4.25
C SER A 350 -8.42 19.41 2.99
N GLY A 351 -9.38 20.34 2.99
CA GLY A 351 -9.63 21.26 1.87
C GLY A 351 -8.46 22.21 1.61
N LEU A 352 -7.93 22.85 2.66
CA LEU A 352 -6.76 23.73 2.56
C LEU A 352 -5.51 22.98 2.10
N SER A 353 -5.35 21.72 2.52
CA SER A 353 -4.28 20.86 2.04
C SER A 353 -4.44 20.57 0.55
N ARG A 354 -5.63 20.15 0.09
CA ARG A 354 -5.90 19.92 -1.35
C ARG A 354 -5.65 21.15 -2.22
N ASP A 355 -5.94 22.35 -1.70
CA ASP A 355 -5.72 23.62 -2.39
C ASP A 355 -4.25 24.13 -2.33
N GLY A 356 -3.33 23.38 -1.71
CA GLY A 356 -1.92 23.74 -1.58
C GLY A 356 -1.64 24.87 -0.57
N LYS A 357 -2.61 25.26 0.26
CA LYS A 357 -2.49 26.34 1.27
C LYS A 357 -2.06 25.78 2.63
N PHE A 358 -0.94 25.05 2.65
CA PHE A 358 -0.51 24.27 3.80
C PHE A 358 -0.14 25.12 5.04
N GLU A 359 0.43 26.31 4.90
CA GLU A 359 0.71 27.20 6.05
C GLU A 359 -0.57 27.58 6.80
N VAL A 360 -1.64 27.84 6.05
CA VAL A 360 -2.96 28.11 6.62
C VAL A 360 -3.53 26.84 7.25
N ALA A 361 -3.35 25.67 6.63
CA ALA A 361 -3.77 24.39 7.19
C ALA A 361 -3.07 24.08 8.53
N ILE A 362 -1.76 24.33 8.63
CA ILE A 362 -0.99 24.18 9.88
C ILE A 362 -1.44 25.20 10.94
N GLY A 363 -1.71 26.45 10.54
CA GLY A 363 -2.29 27.45 11.43
C GLY A 363 -3.67 27.04 11.96
N VAL A 364 -4.52 26.45 11.12
CA VAL A 364 -5.84 25.91 11.51
C VAL A 364 -5.69 24.69 12.43
N TYR A 365 -4.68 23.83 12.21
CA TYR A 365 -4.33 22.73 13.11
C TYR A 365 -3.92 23.23 14.50
N HIS A 366 -3.02 24.21 14.61
CA HIS A 366 -2.66 24.78 15.91
C HIS A 366 -3.86 25.47 16.59
N LYS A 367 -4.77 26.06 15.81
CA LYS A 367 -6.02 26.64 16.34
C LYS A 367 -6.97 25.56 16.87
N MET A 368 -7.05 24.40 16.23
CA MET A 368 -7.81 23.25 16.71
C MET A 368 -7.28 22.78 18.08
N LEU A 369 -5.95 22.72 18.25
CA LEU A 369 -5.32 22.38 19.52
C LEU A 369 -5.58 23.46 20.59
N ALA A 370 -5.51 24.74 20.23
CA ALA A 370 -5.78 25.86 21.14
C ALA A 370 -7.24 25.88 21.64
N ASP A 371 -8.18 25.39 20.82
CA ASP A 371 -9.58 25.20 21.21
C ASP A 371 -9.80 23.94 22.08
N GLY A 372 -8.75 23.17 22.39
CA GLY A 372 -8.82 21.97 23.22
C GLY A 372 -9.31 20.71 22.49
N LEU A 373 -9.32 20.72 21.16
CA LEU A 373 -9.78 19.58 20.35
C LEU A 373 -8.62 18.66 19.97
N VAL A 374 -8.81 17.35 20.11
CA VAL A 374 -7.79 16.35 19.79
C VAL A 374 -7.87 16.00 18.28
N PRO A 375 -6.79 16.19 17.50
CA PRO A 375 -6.74 15.82 16.10
C PRO A 375 -6.89 14.31 15.89
N THR A 376 -7.61 13.93 14.84
CA THR A 376 -7.80 12.54 14.45
C THR A 376 -6.72 12.08 13.47
N ALA A 377 -6.56 10.77 13.30
CA ALA A 377 -5.66 10.20 12.29
C ALA A 377 -5.91 10.75 10.87
N VAL A 378 -7.17 11.03 10.53
CA VAL A 378 -7.57 11.63 9.24
C VAL A 378 -7.01 13.05 9.06
N THR A 379 -6.91 13.80 10.16
CA THR A 379 -6.37 15.17 10.14
C THR A 379 -4.87 15.16 9.83
N TYR A 380 -4.12 14.26 10.47
CA TYR A 380 -2.69 14.08 10.19
C TYR A 380 -2.45 13.51 8.79
N SER A 381 -3.23 12.52 8.34
CA SER A 381 -3.06 11.92 7.02
C SER A 381 -3.28 12.93 5.89
N ALA A 382 -4.25 13.84 6.03
CA ALA A 382 -4.49 14.89 5.03
C ALA A 382 -3.29 15.84 4.90
N LEU A 383 -2.70 16.27 6.02
CA LEU A 383 -1.50 17.12 6.02
C LEU A 383 -0.28 16.40 5.42
N ILE A 384 -0.06 15.14 5.82
CA ILE A 384 1.10 14.36 5.38
C ILE A 384 1.02 14.01 3.88
N ASN A 385 -0.15 13.60 3.39
CA ASN A 385 -0.36 13.23 1.99
C ASN A 385 -0.05 14.38 1.03
N GLN A 386 -0.48 15.60 1.37
CA GLN A 386 -0.24 16.74 0.50
C GLN A 386 1.23 17.21 0.55
N LEU A 387 1.83 17.29 1.75
CA LEU A 387 3.24 17.67 1.86
C LEU A 387 4.16 16.70 1.11
N TYR A 388 3.75 15.43 1.02
CA TYR A 388 4.40 14.45 0.15
C TYR A 388 4.26 14.79 -1.34
N VAL A 389 3.07 15.16 -1.84
CA VAL A 389 2.84 15.51 -3.26
C VAL A 389 3.71 16.70 -3.69
N GLU A 390 3.89 17.68 -2.80
CA GLU A 390 4.70 18.88 -3.06
C GLU A 390 6.21 18.68 -2.82
N GLY A 391 6.64 17.51 -2.30
CA GLY A 391 8.04 17.18 -2.08
C GLY A 391 8.65 17.78 -0.80
N ARG A 392 7.84 18.25 0.16
CA ARG A 392 8.29 18.82 1.45
C ARG A 392 8.37 17.76 2.53
N PHE A 393 9.29 16.81 2.35
CA PHE A 393 9.36 15.60 3.18
C PHE A 393 9.76 15.83 4.64
N GLU A 394 10.60 16.84 4.93
CA GLU A 394 11.02 17.12 6.31
C GLU A 394 9.86 17.59 7.18
N THR A 395 9.02 18.49 6.68
CA THR A 395 7.81 18.95 7.37
C THR A 395 6.79 17.83 7.55
N ALA A 396 6.69 16.90 6.59
CA ALA A 396 5.84 15.73 6.74
C ALA A 396 6.28 14.84 7.91
N LEU A 397 7.58 14.77 8.20
CA LEU A 397 8.11 14.02 9.34
C LEU A 397 7.85 14.71 10.66
N THR A 398 8.02 16.02 10.74
CA THR A 398 7.71 16.75 11.96
C THR A 398 6.23 16.57 12.33
N ILE A 399 5.33 16.57 11.33
CA ILE A 399 3.91 16.30 11.55
C ILE A 399 3.65 14.84 11.95
N PHE A 400 4.40 13.89 11.40
CA PHE A 400 4.31 12.49 11.84
C PHE A 400 4.81 12.29 13.27
N GLU A 401 5.87 12.97 13.68
CA GLU A 401 6.35 12.98 15.06
C GLU A 401 5.33 13.66 16.01
N TRP A 402 4.63 14.70 15.54
CA TRP A 402 3.49 15.26 16.26
C TRP A 402 2.37 14.22 16.43
N MET A 403 2.06 13.46 15.38
CA MET A 403 1.07 12.39 15.44
C MET A 403 1.43 11.33 16.51
N LEU A 404 2.71 10.94 16.57
CA LEU A 404 3.21 9.95 17.53
C LEU A 404 3.23 10.48 18.97
N SER A 405 3.53 11.77 19.17
CA SER A 405 3.58 12.40 20.51
C SER A 405 2.21 12.69 21.12
N HIS A 406 1.16 12.78 20.30
CA HIS A 406 -0.22 12.99 20.76
C HIS A 406 -1.01 11.67 20.90
N ASP A 407 -0.34 10.52 21.04
CA ASP A 407 -0.92 9.17 21.16
C ASP A 407 -1.92 8.78 20.04
N SER A 408 -1.88 9.48 18.91
CA SER A 408 -2.71 9.15 17.75
C SER A 408 -2.04 8.07 16.91
N LEU A 409 -2.66 6.88 16.86
CA LEU A 409 -2.13 5.73 16.11
C LEU A 409 -2.15 6.01 14.59
N PRO A 410 -0.99 5.99 13.91
CA PRO A 410 -0.96 6.13 12.45
C PRO A 410 -1.61 4.93 11.79
N ASN A 411 -2.38 5.19 10.74
CA ASN A 411 -2.96 4.13 9.92
C ASN A 411 -1.93 3.64 8.88
N THR A 412 -2.25 2.53 8.21
CA THR A 412 -1.38 1.93 7.18
C THR A 412 -1.08 2.89 6.03
N GLU A 413 -2.02 3.78 5.69
CA GLU A 413 -1.87 4.75 4.61
C GLU A 413 -0.83 5.83 4.96
N THR A 414 -0.88 6.40 6.16
CA THR A 414 0.09 7.39 6.65
C THR A 414 1.51 6.83 6.64
N TYR A 415 1.70 5.59 7.10
CA TYR A 415 2.99 4.91 7.01
C TYR A 415 3.46 4.74 5.56
N ASN A 416 2.57 4.28 4.67
CA ASN A 416 2.90 4.07 3.26
C ASN A 416 3.34 5.36 2.57
N VAL A 417 2.70 6.49 2.87
CA VAL A 417 3.04 7.79 2.28
C VAL A 417 4.41 8.26 2.73
N ILE A 418 4.72 8.16 4.02
CA ILE A 418 6.02 8.58 4.55
C ILE A 418 7.15 7.68 4.03
N ILE A 419 6.91 6.36 4.03
CA ILE A 419 7.86 5.40 3.45
C ILE A 419 8.10 5.81 1.99
N LYS A 420 7.05 5.91 1.16
CA LYS A 420 7.15 6.33 -0.24
C LYS A 420 7.88 7.68 -0.41
N GLY A 421 7.73 8.59 0.57
CA GLY A 421 8.44 9.87 0.71
C GLY A 421 9.94 9.71 0.67
N PHE A 422 10.46 9.08 1.71
CA PHE A 422 11.89 8.80 1.81
C PHE A 422 12.44 7.99 0.63
N CYS A 423 11.62 7.08 0.12
CA CYS A 423 11.91 6.25 -1.02
C CYS A 423 12.12 7.06 -2.32
N SER A 424 11.38 8.15 -2.49
CA SER A 424 11.49 9.03 -3.66
C SER A 424 12.76 9.89 -3.59
N ILE A 425 13.15 10.32 -2.38
CA ILE A 425 14.39 11.10 -2.12
C ILE A 425 15.65 10.21 -2.16
N GLY A 426 15.50 8.90 -1.93
CA GLY A 426 16.60 7.93 -1.90
C GLY A 426 17.13 7.61 -0.49
N TYR A 427 16.49 8.09 0.57
CA TYR A 427 16.84 7.78 1.97
C TYR A 427 16.27 6.44 2.44
N ILE A 428 16.79 5.34 1.90
CA ILE A 428 16.33 3.98 2.19
C ILE A 428 16.35 3.66 3.69
N GLN A 429 17.41 4.09 4.39
CA GLN A 429 17.66 3.75 5.80
C GLN A 429 16.54 4.29 6.72
N LYS A 430 16.07 5.51 6.46
CA LYS A 430 14.94 6.09 7.20
C LYS A 430 13.63 5.39 6.84
N ALA A 431 13.45 5.02 5.56
CA ALA A 431 12.27 4.27 5.13
C ALA A 431 12.19 2.88 5.79
N THR A 432 13.31 2.16 5.91
CA THR A 432 13.36 0.84 6.55
C THR A 432 13.25 0.90 8.07
N ALA A 433 13.69 2.00 8.69
CA ALA A 433 13.46 2.27 10.11
C ALA A 433 11.97 2.52 10.42
N ILE A 434 11.27 3.29 9.58
CA ILE A 434 9.83 3.54 9.73
C ILE A 434 9.01 2.27 9.46
N PHE A 435 9.44 1.44 8.51
CA PHE A 435 8.83 0.13 8.30
C PHE A 435 9.00 -0.80 9.52
N ASP A 436 10.16 -0.78 10.18
CA ASP A 436 10.36 -1.52 11.43
C ASP A 436 9.49 -1.00 12.57
N GLN A 437 9.34 0.33 12.65
CA GLN A 437 8.41 0.95 13.60
C GLN A 437 6.97 0.48 13.36
N MET A 438 6.53 0.40 12.10
CA MET A 438 5.22 -0.13 11.72
C MET A 438 5.06 -1.61 12.10
N LEU A 439 6.11 -2.43 11.96
CA LEU A 439 6.09 -3.84 12.38
C LEU A 439 5.99 -4.00 13.91
N LYS A 440 6.60 -3.10 14.68
CA LYS A 440 6.65 -3.14 16.16
C LYS A 440 5.42 -2.52 16.82
N ALA A 441 5.03 -1.32 16.38
CA ALA A 441 3.92 -0.56 16.96
C ALA A 441 2.56 -0.91 16.32
N GLY A 442 2.56 -1.55 15.15
CA GLY A 442 1.39 -1.66 14.28
C GLY A 442 1.13 -0.35 13.51
N PRO A 443 0.18 -0.32 12.55
CA PRO A 443 -0.69 -1.39 12.05
C PRO A 443 0.03 -2.37 11.10
N SER A 444 -0.60 -3.52 10.80
CA SER A 444 0.03 -4.55 9.96
C SER A 444 0.33 -4.04 8.54
N PRO A 445 1.55 -4.27 8.00
CA PRO A 445 1.88 -3.95 6.62
C PRO A 445 0.96 -4.66 5.63
N ASN A 446 0.57 -3.96 4.56
CA ASN A 446 -0.24 -4.51 3.47
C ASN A 446 0.61 -4.73 2.21
N VAL A 447 0.00 -5.27 1.16
CA VAL A 447 0.65 -5.53 -0.13
C VAL A 447 1.34 -4.27 -0.67
N ILE A 448 0.69 -3.11 -0.56
CA ILE A 448 1.21 -1.82 -1.02
C ILE A 448 2.48 -1.42 -0.25
N THR A 449 2.52 -1.62 1.08
CA THR A 449 3.70 -1.33 1.92
C THR A 449 4.92 -2.10 1.44
N TYR A 450 4.80 -3.43 1.27
CA TYR A 450 5.90 -4.27 0.79
C TYR A 450 6.34 -3.88 -0.61
N ASN A 451 5.37 -3.64 -1.48
CA ASN A 451 5.59 -3.23 -2.86
C ASN A 451 6.39 -1.95 -3.01
N ILE A 452 6.09 -0.93 -2.19
CA ILE A 452 6.85 0.30 -2.15
C ILE A 452 8.31 -0.06 -1.85
N ILE A 453 8.59 -0.73 -0.73
CA ILE A 453 9.95 -1.02 -0.25
C ILE A 453 10.74 -1.92 -1.22
N ILE A 454 10.11 -2.97 -1.74
CA ILE A 454 10.70 -3.87 -2.75
C ILE A 454 11.14 -3.08 -3.99
N HIS A 455 10.32 -2.15 -4.47
CA HIS A 455 10.65 -1.33 -5.64
C HIS A 455 11.93 -0.50 -5.42
N ILE A 456 12.12 0.08 -4.23
CA ILE A 456 13.36 0.84 -3.95
C ILE A 456 14.57 -0.06 -3.87
N TYR A 457 14.45 -1.22 -3.22
CA TYR A 457 15.58 -2.14 -3.16
C TYR A 457 16.04 -2.55 -4.56
N PHE A 458 15.11 -2.73 -5.52
CA PHE A 458 15.49 -2.92 -6.92
C PHE A 458 16.11 -1.69 -7.56
N LYS A 459 15.52 -0.49 -7.36
CA LYS A 459 16.08 0.78 -7.90
C LYS A 459 17.52 1.02 -7.45
N GLN A 460 17.86 0.56 -6.25
CA GLN A 460 19.16 0.75 -5.61
C GLN A 460 20.10 -0.48 -5.75
N GLY A 461 19.64 -1.54 -6.43
CA GLY A 461 20.44 -2.75 -6.72
C GLY A 461 20.54 -3.78 -5.59
N TYR A 462 19.84 -3.59 -4.46
CA TYR A 462 19.81 -4.51 -3.31
C TYR A 462 18.84 -5.69 -3.52
N MET A 463 19.07 -6.50 -4.55
CA MET A 463 18.14 -7.56 -4.99
C MET A 463 17.89 -8.65 -3.95
N ASN A 464 18.90 -9.02 -3.14
CA ASN A 464 18.73 -10.05 -2.10
C ASN A 464 17.77 -9.58 -1.00
N ASN A 465 17.83 -8.31 -0.60
CA ASN A 465 16.93 -7.74 0.39
C ASN A 465 15.48 -7.68 -0.13
N ALA A 466 15.30 -7.39 -1.42
CA ALA A 466 13.99 -7.46 -2.07
C ALA A 466 13.41 -8.90 -2.03
N MET A 467 14.23 -9.93 -2.27
CA MET A 467 13.80 -11.33 -2.17
C MET A 467 13.39 -11.72 -0.75
N ARG A 468 14.13 -11.27 0.26
CA ARG A 468 13.79 -11.52 1.67
C ARG A 468 12.49 -10.84 2.06
N LEU A 469 12.25 -9.61 1.61
CA LEU A 469 10.95 -8.97 1.83
C LEU A 469 9.79 -9.71 1.15
N LEU A 470 10.01 -10.29 -0.03
CA LEU A 470 9.01 -11.14 -0.68
C LEU A 470 8.69 -12.38 0.17
N GLU A 471 9.71 -13.06 0.69
CA GLU A 471 9.52 -14.22 1.57
C GLU A 471 8.84 -13.85 2.91
N MET A 472 9.11 -12.65 3.44
CA MET A 472 8.36 -12.09 4.58
C MET A 472 6.90 -11.84 4.23
N MET A 473 6.63 -11.22 3.08
CA MET A 473 5.27 -10.95 2.60
C MET A 473 4.47 -12.25 2.47
N LYS A 474 5.06 -13.29 1.86
CA LYS A 474 4.47 -14.63 1.76
C LYS A 474 4.27 -15.27 3.14
N GLY A 475 5.27 -15.17 4.02
CA GLY A 475 5.21 -15.70 5.40
C GLY A 475 4.10 -15.10 6.24
N ASN A 476 3.79 -13.82 6.01
CA ASN A 476 2.70 -13.10 6.66
C ASN A 476 1.32 -13.41 6.05
N GLY A 477 1.23 -14.36 5.11
CA GLY A 477 -0.03 -14.79 4.50
C GLY A 477 -0.60 -13.83 3.45
N LEU A 478 0.17 -12.83 3.01
CA LEU A 478 -0.26 -11.88 1.98
C LEU A 478 -0.16 -12.53 0.59
N LYS A 479 -1.27 -12.52 -0.15
CA LYS A 479 -1.30 -12.97 -1.54
C LYS A 479 -0.71 -11.89 -2.44
N LEU A 480 0.15 -12.32 -3.37
CA LEU A 480 0.78 -11.46 -4.34
C LEU A 480 -0.22 -11.11 -5.44
N ASP A 481 -0.27 -9.84 -5.83
CA ASP A 481 -1.07 -9.37 -6.97
C ASP A 481 -0.23 -9.31 -8.26
N THR A 482 -0.90 -9.09 -9.39
CA THR A 482 -0.28 -8.98 -10.72
C THR A 482 0.81 -7.89 -10.75
N TRP A 483 0.59 -6.77 -10.04
CA TRP A 483 1.53 -5.65 -9.98
C TRP A 483 2.80 -6.02 -9.21
N THR A 484 2.67 -6.79 -8.12
CA THR A 484 3.78 -7.24 -7.29
C THR A 484 4.68 -8.18 -8.08
N TYR A 485 4.10 -9.18 -8.75
CA TYR A 485 4.84 -10.08 -9.63
C TYR A 485 5.53 -9.31 -10.77
N ALA A 486 4.82 -8.39 -11.43
CA ALA A 486 5.40 -7.59 -12.52
C ALA A 486 6.61 -6.76 -12.05
N ASN A 487 6.54 -6.14 -10.87
CA ASN A 487 7.66 -5.37 -10.31
C ASN A 487 8.85 -6.26 -9.94
N LEU A 488 8.61 -7.40 -9.28
CA LEU A 488 9.66 -8.33 -8.91
C LEU A 488 10.35 -8.91 -10.15
N ILE A 489 9.57 -9.38 -11.13
CA ILE A 489 10.08 -9.94 -12.38
C ILE A 489 10.90 -8.89 -13.14
N SER A 490 10.36 -7.66 -13.29
CA SER A 490 11.10 -6.57 -13.93
C SER A 490 12.39 -6.21 -13.19
N GLY A 491 12.33 -6.15 -11.86
CA GLY A 491 13.49 -5.88 -11.00
C GLY A 491 14.59 -6.93 -11.13
N PHE A 492 14.25 -8.22 -11.03
CA PHE A 492 15.22 -9.31 -11.18
C PHE A 492 15.75 -9.45 -12.60
N SER A 493 14.92 -9.24 -13.63
CA SER A 493 15.36 -9.25 -15.03
C SER A 493 16.37 -8.14 -15.32
N ARG A 494 16.11 -6.90 -14.86
CA ARG A 494 17.08 -5.79 -14.95
C ARG A 494 18.34 -6.05 -14.14
N GLY A 495 18.19 -6.76 -13.03
CA GLY A 495 19.29 -7.16 -12.17
C GLY A 495 20.15 -8.32 -12.66
N GLY A 496 19.81 -8.92 -13.81
CA GLY A 496 20.55 -10.05 -14.39
C GLY A 496 20.31 -11.40 -13.69
N LYS A 497 19.38 -11.49 -12.74
CA LYS A 497 19.03 -12.73 -12.02
C LYS A 497 17.83 -13.43 -12.69
N LEU A 498 18.01 -13.84 -13.95
CA LEU A 498 16.94 -14.37 -14.79
C LEU A 498 16.27 -15.64 -14.23
N GLU A 499 17.02 -16.52 -13.57
CA GLU A 499 16.47 -17.74 -12.97
C GLU A 499 15.38 -17.43 -11.93
N HIS A 500 15.62 -16.41 -11.10
CA HIS A 500 14.66 -16.00 -10.07
C HIS A 500 13.44 -15.32 -10.71
N ALA A 501 13.66 -14.47 -11.73
CA ALA A 501 12.58 -13.85 -12.49
C ALA A 501 11.68 -14.90 -13.17
N PHE A 502 12.27 -15.94 -13.76
CA PHE A 502 11.53 -17.01 -14.41
C PHE A 502 10.80 -17.92 -13.41
N SER A 503 11.40 -18.21 -12.25
CA SER A 503 10.72 -18.92 -11.16
C SER A 503 9.47 -18.17 -10.70
N LEU A 504 9.55 -16.85 -10.53
CA LEU A 504 8.40 -16.02 -10.16
C LEU A 504 7.33 -15.95 -11.26
N PHE A 505 7.73 -16.02 -12.52
CA PHE A 505 6.80 -16.10 -13.64
C PHE A 505 6.01 -17.41 -13.65
N ASN A 506 6.67 -18.55 -13.42
CA ASN A 506 5.98 -19.82 -13.33
C ASN A 506 5.06 -19.87 -12.11
N GLU A 507 5.52 -19.36 -10.97
CA GLU A 507 4.70 -19.25 -9.76
C GLU A 507 3.43 -18.40 -10.00
N MET A 508 3.55 -17.29 -10.73
CA MET A 508 2.42 -16.44 -11.11
C MET A 508 1.39 -17.21 -11.96
N VAL A 509 1.85 -18.01 -12.92
CA VAL A 509 1.00 -18.84 -13.79
C VAL A 509 0.36 -20.00 -13.01
N GLU A 510 1.11 -20.66 -12.12
CA GLU A 510 0.63 -21.74 -11.26
C GLU A 510 -0.46 -21.26 -10.28
N HIS A 511 -0.36 -20.02 -9.79
CA HIS A 511 -1.40 -19.40 -8.98
C HIS A 511 -2.61 -18.87 -9.78
N GLY A 512 -2.65 -19.11 -11.09
CA GLY A 512 -3.76 -18.71 -11.96
C GLY A 512 -3.82 -17.21 -12.25
N ILE A 513 -2.73 -16.47 -12.02
CA ILE A 513 -2.64 -15.04 -12.33
C ILE A 513 -2.10 -14.90 -13.75
N SER A 514 -2.87 -14.32 -14.66
CA SER A 514 -2.47 -14.16 -16.07
C SER A 514 -1.33 -13.14 -16.21
N PRO A 515 -0.18 -13.52 -16.79
CA PRO A 515 0.88 -12.56 -17.09
C PRO A 515 0.44 -11.57 -18.16
N ASN A 516 0.74 -10.29 -17.96
CA ASN A 516 0.46 -9.23 -18.91
C ASN A 516 1.66 -8.97 -19.84
N VAL A 517 1.46 -8.12 -20.86
CA VAL A 517 2.49 -7.70 -21.82
C VAL A 517 3.77 -7.19 -21.12
N VAL A 518 3.63 -6.46 -20.01
CA VAL A 518 4.77 -5.90 -19.27
C VAL A 518 5.61 -7.00 -18.62
N THR A 519 4.97 -8.01 -18.03
CA THR A 519 5.64 -9.17 -17.42
C THR A 519 6.39 -9.99 -18.47
N TYR A 520 5.76 -10.27 -19.62
CA TYR A 520 6.43 -10.96 -20.74
C TYR A 520 7.62 -10.15 -21.26
N ASN A 521 7.42 -8.84 -21.51
CA ASN A 521 8.50 -7.97 -21.99
C ASN A 521 9.67 -7.90 -21.00
N ALA A 522 9.41 -7.89 -19.70
CA ALA A 522 10.48 -7.88 -18.70
C ALA A 522 11.41 -9.10 -18.83
N ILE A 523 10.83 -10.30 -18.96
CA ILE A 523 11.59 -11.55 -19.06
C ILE A 523 12.25 -11.70 -20.42
N ILE A 524 11.52 -11.40 -21.51
CA ILE A 524 12.06 -11.39 -22.87
C ILE A 524 13.27 -10.46 -22.93
N ASN A 525 13.13 -9.22 -22.43
CA ASN A 525 14.27 -8.29 -22.38
C ASN A 525 15.42 -8.85 -21.56
N GLY A 526 15.12 -9.48 -20.41
CA GLY A 526 16.09 -10.19 -19.60
C GLY A 526 16.90 -11.23 -20.40
N TYR A 527 16.25 -12.17 -21.08
CA TYR A 527 16.92 -13.17 -21.91
C TYR A 527 17.74 -12.55 -23.05
N LEU A 528 17.21 -11.50 -23.69
CA LEU A 528 17.90 -10.78 -24.76
C LEU A 528 19.18 -10.09 -24.26
N THR A 529 19.20 -9.57 -23.03
CA THR A 529 20.42 -8.97 -22.45
C THR A 529 21.53 -9.99 -22.20
N VAL A 530 21.18 -11.25 -21.94
CA VAL A 530 22.14 -12.37 -21.75
C VAL A 530 22.40 -13.11 -23.08
N ALA A 531 21.98 -12.55 -24.21
CA ALA A 531 22.13 -13.10 -25.56
C ALA A 531 21.48 -14.49 -25.77
N LYS A 532 20.53 -14.89 -24.92
CA LYS A 532 19.74 -16.13 -25.05
C LYS A 532 18.48 -15.88 -25.87
N VAL A 533 18.65 -15.68 -27.18
CA VAL A 533 17.58 -15.21 -28.07
C VAL A 533 16.51 -16.28 -28.35
N ASP A 534 16.87 -17.56 -28.36
CA ASP A 534 15.92 -18.65 -28.61
C ASP A 534 14.91 -18.82 -27.46
N ASP A 535 15.36 -18.70 -26.21
CA ASP A 535 14.48 -18.69 -25.03
C ASP A 535 13.52 -17.49 -25.06
N ALA A 536 14.04 -16.32 -25.47
CA ALA A 536 13.24 -15.11 -25.64
C ALA A 536 12.17 -15.28 -26.75
N LEU A 537 12.52 -15.95 -27.84
CA LEU A 537 11.60 -16.28 -28.94
C LEU A 537 10.48 -17.21 -28.49
N ALA A 538 10.81 -18.26 -27.73
CA ALA A 538 9.81 -19.18 -27.20
C ALA A 538 8.80 -18.45 -26.30
N LEU A 539 9.27 -17.53 -25.46
CA LEU A 539 8.41 -16.69 -24.62
C LEU A 539 7.57 -15.68 -25.42
N PHE A 540 8.09 -15.14 -26.52
CA PHE A 540 7.32 -14.28 -27.41
C PHE A 540 6.13 -15.04 -28.02
N TRP A 541 6.33 -16.27 -28.49
CA TRP A 541 5.21 -17.06 -29.03
C TRP A 541 4.22 -17.49 -27.94
N LYS A 542 4.71 -17.87 -26.75
CA LYS A 542 3.85 -18.14 -25.59
C LYS A 542 2.99 -16.92 -25.21
N MET A 543 3.52 -15.70 -25.36
CA MET A 543 2.76 -14.47 -25.16
C MET A 543 1.62 -14.35 -26.19
N VAL A 544 1.90 -14.57 -27.47
CA VAL A 544 0.88 -14.53 -28.53
C VAL A 544 -0.19 -15.61 -28.34
N GLU A 545 0.21 -16.83 -28.01
CA GLU A 545 -0.69 -17.97 -27.73
C GLU A 545 -1.59 -17.71 -26.52
N SER A 546 -1.08 -17.00 -25.51
CA SER A 546 -1.86 -16.62 -24.32
C SER A 546 -2.90 -15.51 -24.58
N GLY A 547 -3.02 -15.01 -25.81
CA GLY A 547 -3.95 -13.95 -26.19
C GLY A 547 -3.45 -12.52 -25.90
N ASN A 548 -2.19 -12.35 -25.48
CA ASN A 548 -1.59 -11.03 -25.29
C ASN A 548 -1.13 -10.45 -26.64
N VAL A 549 -1.60 -9.26 -27.00
CA VAL A 549 -1.21 -8.58 -28.26
C VAL A 549 0.18 -7.93 -28.09
N PRO A 550 1.19 -8.32 -28.88
CA PRO A 550 2.51 -7.71 -28.80
C PRO A 550 2.50 -6.24 -29.23
N SER A 551 3.14 -5.38 -28.43
CA SER A 551 3.27 -3.96 -28.74
C SER A 551 4.41 -3.69 -29.73
N SER A 552 4.45 -2.49 -30.33
CA SER A 552 5.61 -2.03 -31.12
C SER A 552 6.92 -2.14 -30.32
N GLY A 553 6.88 -1.86 -29.01
CA GLY A 553 8.02 -2.03 -28.11
C GLY A 553 8.49 -3.50 -28.01
N THR A 554 7.55 -4.45 -27.97
CA THR A 554 7.85 -5.89 -27.91
C THR A 554 8.56 -6.37 -29.19
N TYR A 555 8.08 -5.95 -30.37
CA TYR A 555 8.75 -6.26 -31.64
C TYR A 555 10.16 -5.62 -31.72
N ASN A 556 10.27 -4.35 -31.31
CA ASN A 556 11.56 -3.65 -31.29
C ASN A 556 12.58 -4.32 -30.36
N MET A 557 12.14 -4.84 -29.22
CA MET A 557 13.02 -5.63 -28.34
C MET A 557 13.54 -6.87 -29.06
N MET A 558 12.68 -7.67 -29.69
CA MET A 558 13.09 -8.87 -30.43
C MET A 558 14.05 -8.52 -31.56
N ILE A 559 13.75 -7.49 -32.36
CA ILE A 559 14.60 -6.99 -33.45
C ILE A 559 15.98 -6.57 -32.91
N SER A 560 16.03 -5.83 -31.79
CA SER A 560 17.29 -5.45 -31.15
C SER A 560 18.07 -6.68 -30.67
N GLY A 561 17.38 -7.66 -30.08
CA GLY A 561 17.94 -8.93 -29.64
C GLY A 561 18.62 -9.71 -30.76
N PHE A 562 17.89 -9.93 -31.86
CA PHE A 562 18.41 -10.58 -33.07
C PHE A 562 19.57 -9.82 -33.70
N SER A 563 19.47 -8.48 -33.73
CA SER A 563 20.50 -7.64 -34.33
C SER A 563 21.81 -7.72 -33.55
N LYS A 564 21.74 -7.77 -32.21
CA LYS A 564 22.91 -7.92 -31.32
C LYS A 564 23.58 -9.30 -31.40
N THR A 565 22.85 -10.36 -31.75
CA THR A 565 23.40 -11.72 -31.92
C THR A 565 23.76 -12.05 -33.38
N ASN A 566 23.78 -11.05 -34.26
CA ASN A 566 24.10 -11.18 -35.69
C ASN A 566 23.10 -12.05 -36.50
N ARG A 567 21.86 -12.21 -36.01
CA ARG A 567 20.76 -12.92 -36.69
C ARG A 567 19.88 -11.94 -37.49
N ILE A 568 20.51 -11.18 -38.40
CA ILE A 568 19.86 -10.07 -39.12
C ILE A 568 18.66 -10.52 -39.95
N SER A 569 18.72 -11.69 -40.61
CA SER A 569 17.61 -12.21 -41.42
C SER A 569 16.34 -12.44 -40.60
N GLU A 570 16.47 -12.85 -39.33
CA GLU A 570 15.33 -13.03 -38.44
C GLU A 570 14.79 -11.69 -37.92
N ALA A 571 15.67 -10.72 -37.69
CA ALA A 571 15.29 -9.36 -37.38
C ALA A 571 14.44 -8.73 -38.50
N GLU A 572 14.84 -8.92 -39.77
CA GLU A 572 14.09 -8.46 -40.95
C GLU A 572 12.72 -9.16 -41.06
N ASN A 573 12.67 -10.47 -40.82
CA ASN A 573 11.40 -11.21 -40.81
C ASN A 573 10.46 -10.70 -39.70
N PHE A 574 10.97 -10.42 -38.51
CA PHE A 574 10.18 -9.83 -37.41
C PHE A 574 9.69 -8.42 -37.74
N CYS A 575 10.50 -7.61 -38.43
CA CYS A 575 10.07 -6.30 -38.93
C CYS A 575 8.93 -6.45 -39.97
N GLY A 576 9.02 -7.42 -40.87
CA GLY A 576 7.94 -7.76 -41.80
C GLY A 576 6.66 -8.22 -41.09
N LYS A 577 6.77 -9.02 -40.03
CA LYS A 577 5.63 -9.44 -39.18
C LYS A 577 5.00 -8.25 -38.45
N MET A 578 5.81 -7.31 -37.95
CA MET A 578 5.34 -6.08 -37.31
C MET A 578 4.46 -5.27 -38.28
N VAL A 579 4.89 -5.09 -39.53
CA VAL A 579 4.11 -4.39 -40.57
C VAL A 579 2.81 -5.12 -40.90
N LYS A 580 2.84 -6.46 -41.00
CA LYS A 580 1.63 -7.27 -41.25
C LYS A 580 0.58 -7.18 -40.15
N GLN A 581 1.00 -6.92 -38.91
CA GLN A 581 0.10 -6.70 -37.76
C GLN A 581 -0.41 -5.25 -37.67
N GLY A 582 -0.15 -4.41 -38.68
CA GLY A 582 -0.56 -3.01 -38.71
C GLY A 582 0.30 -2.07 -37.86
N LEU A 583 1.45 -2.52 -37.36
CA LEU A 583 2.39 -1.71 -36.58
C LEU A 583 3.47 -1.13 -37.51
N LEU A 584 3.71 0.17 -37.41
CA LEU A 584 4.70 0.86 -38.25
C LEU A 584 6.10 0.84 -37.60
N PRO A 585 7.16 0.45 -38.35
CA PRO A 585 8.54 0.61 -37.90
C PRO A 585 8.81 2.06 -37.52
N ASN A 586 9.41 2.28 -36.35
CA ASN A 586 9.71 3.60 -35.82
C ASN A 586 11.23 3.83 -35.73
N VAL A 587 11.62 5.02 -35.27
CA VAL A 587 13.03 5.40 -35.08
C VAL A 587 13.81 4.36 -34.26
N ILE A 588 13.18 3.73 -33.26
CA ILE A 588 13.81 2.70 -32.41
C ILE A 588 14.05 1.41 -33.22
N THR A 589 13.13 1.04 -34.11
CA THR A 589 13.30 -0.13 -35.00
C THR A 589 14.53 0.03 -35.89
N TYR A 590 14.63 1.16 -36.61
CA TYR A 590 15.77 1.46 -37.48
C TYR A 590 17.09 1.58 -36.70
N THR A 591 17.06 2.25 -35.55
CA THR A 591 18.24 2.37 -34.68
C THR A 591 18.71 1.01 -34.17
N SER A 592 17.79 0.08 -33.88
CA SER A 592 18.15 -1.27 -33.43
C SER A 592 18.87 -2.08 -34.50
N PHE A 593 18.45 -1.95 -35.77
CA PHE A 593 19.16 -2.54 -36.92
C PHE A 593 20.55 -1.92 -37.09
N ILE A 594 20.63 -0.59 -37.06
CA ILE A 594 21.89 0.15 -37.20
C ILE A 594 22.88 -0.26 -36.08
N ASP A 595 22.43 -0.27 -34.82
CA ASP A 595 23.25 -0.66 -33.66
C ASP A 595 23.79 -2.09 -33.77
N GLY A 596 22.94 -3.05 -34.12
CA GLY A 596 23.39 -4.44 -34.28
C GLY A 596 24.31 -4.63 -35.48
N LEU A 597 24.05 -3.96 -36.61
CA LEU A 597 24.94 -4.02 -37.78
C LEU A 597 26.31 -3.42 -37.50
N CYS A 598 26.38 -2.29 -36.78
CA CYS A 598 27.63 -1.65 -36.38
C CYS A 598 28.45 -2.56 -35.44
N LYS A 599 27.82 -3.15 -34.42
CA LYS A 599 28.48 -4.07 -33.47
C LYS A 599 29.01 -5.35 -34.09
N ASN A 600 28.47 -5.74 -35.25
CA ASN A 600 28.92 -6.92 -36.00
C ASN A 600 29.92 -6.57 -37.12
N GLY A 601 30.45 -5.34 -37.16
CA GLY A 601 31.42 -4.90 -38.17
C GLY A 601 30.86 -4.79 -39.58
N ARG A 602 29.55 -4.53 -39.71
CA ARG A 602 28.85 -4.35 -40.99
C ARG A 602 28.38 -2.90 -41.17
N THR A 603 29.25 -1.94 -40.87
CA THR A 603 28.87 -0.51 -40.85
C THR A 603 28.40 -0.01 -42.22
N SER A 604 28.89 -0.56 -43.32
CA SER A 604 28.42 -0.24 -44.68
C SER A 604 26.92 -0.52 -44.91
N LEU A 605 26.40 -1.64 -44.39
CA LEU A 605 24.96 -1.95 -44.43
C LEU A 605 24.19 -1.06 -43.45
N ALA A 606 24.78 -0.72 -42.30
CA ALA A 606 24.18 0.21 -41.35
C ALA A 606 23.93 1.60 -41.98
N PHE A 607 24.87 2.10 -42.79
CA PHE A 607 24.67 3.35 -43.54
C PHE A 607 23.55 3.26 -44.59
N LYS A 608 23.36 2.11 -45.26
CA LYS A 608 22.22 1.93 -46.17
C LYS A 608 20.89 2.09 -45.43
N ILE A 609 20.75 1.44 -44.27
CA ILE A 609 19.56 1.55 -43.41
C ILE A 609 19.39 2.97 -42.87
N PHE A 610 20.48 3.65 -42.51
CA PHE A 610 20.46 5.06 -42.08
C PHE A 610 19.98 6.01 -43.19
N HIS A 611 20.38 5.79 -44.44
CA HIS A 611 19.89 6.56 -45.57
C HIS A 611 18.42 6.26 -45.90
N GLU A 612 17.98 5.01 -45.79
CA GLU A 612 16.56 4.66 -45.92
C GLU A 612 15.71 5.32 -44.83
N MET A 613 16.20 5.34 -43.59
CA MET A 613 15.55 6.03 -42.48
C MET A 613 15.36 7.52 -42.78
N LYS A 614 16.41 8.20 -43.28
CA LYS A 614 16.32 9.61 -43.71
C LYS A 614 15.36 9.82 -44.88
N LYS A 615 15.33 8.90 -45.86
CA LYS A 615 14.45 8.98 -47.05
C LYS A 615 12.97 8.85 -46.70
N ARG A 616 12.64 8.16 -45.60
CA ARG A 616 11.27 8.00 -45.09
C ARG A 616 10.89 9.07 -44.05
N ASP A 617 11.62 10.17 -44.00
CA ASP A 617 11.43 11.30 -43.07
C ASP A 617 11.47 10.92 -41.57
N TYR A 618 12.18 9.84 -41.22
CA TYR A 618 12.47 9.52 -39.82
C TYR A 618 13.77 10.21 -39.39
N PHE A 619 13.69 11.08 -38.39
CA PHE A 619 14.84 11.81 -37.87
C PHE A 619 15.74 10.90 -37.00
N PRO A 620 17.03 10.73 -37.36
CA PRO A 620 17.98 10.00 -36.53
C PRO A 620 18.13 10.64 -35.17
N ASN A 621 18.19 9.81 -34.12
CA ASN A 621 18.35 10.29 -32.74
C ASN A 621 19.80 10.12 -32.26
N LEU A 622 20.08 10.56 -31.03
CA LEU A 622 21.37 10.40 -30.36
C LEU A 622 21.90 8.97 -30.46
N CYS A 623 21.06 7.97 -30.17
CA CYS A 623 21.47 6.56 -30.24
C CYS A 623 21.86 6.13 -31.65
N THR A 624 21.16 6.59 -32.69
CA THR A 624 21.49 6.25 -34.09
C THR A 624 22.88 6.74 -34.47
N TYR A 625 23.20 8.00 -34.16
CA TYR A 625 24.53 8.56 -34.42
C TYR A 625 25.60 7.90 -33.55
N SER A 626 25.33 7.69 -32.27
CA SER A 626 26.24 7.03 -31.34
C SER A 626 26.66 5.64 -31.82
N SER A 627 25.70 4.82 -32.27
CA SER A 627 25.97 3.48 -32.80
C SER A 627 26.82 3.50 -34.07
N LEU A 628 26.57 4.45 -35.00
CA LEU A 628 27.38 4.59 -36.22
C LEU A 628 28.81 5.07 -35.92
N ILE A 629 28.95 6.03 -35.00
CA ILE A 629 30.25 6.52 -34.53
C ILE A 629 31.04 5.38 -33.87
N ASP A 630 30.40 4.59 -33.00
CA ASP A 630 31.02 3.43 -32.36
C ASP A 630 31.45 2.37 -33.38
N GLY A 631 30.58 2.04 -34.35
CA GLY A 631 30.89 1.10 -35.44
C GLY A 631 32.11 1.53 -36.27
N LEU A 632 32.13 2.79 -36.71
CA LEU A 632 33.28 3.35 -37.45
C LEU A 632 34.56 3.34 -36.62
N CYS A 633 34.48 3.66 -35.32
CA CYS A 633 35.64 3.61 -34.43
C CYS A 633 36.17 2.18 -34.25
N GLN A 634 35.29 1.18 -34.19
CA GLN A 634 35.67 -0.24 -34.14
C GLN A 634 36.32 -0.73 -35.43
N GLU A 635 35.88 -0.21 -36.59
CA GLU A 635 36.46 -0.49 -37.91
C GLU A 635 37.73 0.35 -38.20
N GLY A 636 38.17 1.19 -37.27
CA GLY A 636 39.38 2.02 -37.38
C GLY A 636 39.21 3.32 -38.18
N GLN A 637 37.99 3.66 -38.58
CA GLN A 637 37.65 4.86 -39.35
C GLN A 637 37.28 6.05 -38.42
N ALA A 638 38.15 6.40 -37.48
CA ALA A 638 37.86 7.43 -36.47
C ALA A 638 37.67 8.84 -37.05
N GLU A 639 38.30 9.15 -38.19
CA GLU A 639 38.15 10.44 -38.88
C GLU A 639 36.73 10.60 -39.47
N ASP A 640 36.15 9.51 -39.99
CA ASP A 640 34.76 9.49 -40.48
C ASP A 640 33.77 9.61 -39.33
N ALA A 641 34.11 9.01 -38.19
CA ALA A 641 33.33 9.10 -36.96
C ALA A 641 33.33 10.54 -36.39
N GLU A 642 34.46 11.26 -36.45
CA GLU A 642 34.54 12.67 -36.06
C GLU A 642 33.69 13.56 -36.98
N ARG A 643 33.65 13.28 -38.29
CA ARG A 643 32.76 13.98 -39.24
C ARG A 643 31.28 13.77 -38.93
N LEU A 644 30.89 12.57 -38.51
CA LEU A 644 29.52 12.28 -38.07
C LEU A 644 29.15 12.99 -36.77
N LEU A 645 30.09 13.13 -35.84
CA LEU A 645 29.91 13.91 -34.61
C LEU A 645 29.61 15.38 -34.94
N ASP A 646 30.32 15.96 -35.91
CA ASP A 646 30.06 17.33 -36.36
C ASP A 646 28.72 17.48 -37.09
N GLU A 647 28.28 16.47 -37.87
CA GLU A 647 26.93 16.46 -38.47
C GLU A 647 25.85 16.44 -37.38
N MET A 648 26.05 15.62 -36.34
CA MET A 648 25.14 15.45 -35.22
C MET A 648 24.96 16.76 -34.43
N GLU A 649 26.06 17.46 -34.12
CA GLU A 649 26.01 18.75 -33.43
C GLU A 649 25.39 19.86 -34.29
N LYS A 650 25.69 19.91 -35.60
CA LYS A 650 25.05 20.87 -36.53
C LYS A 650 23.54 20.72 -36.60
N LYS A 651 23.02 19.53 -36.29
CA LYS A 651 21.59 19.23 -36.21
C LYS A 651 20.99 19.52 -34.84
N GLY A 652 21.75 20.08 -33.91
CA GLY A 652 21.30 20.39 -32.55
C GLY A 652 21.20 19.17 -31.64
N ILE A 653 21.78 18.03 -32.02
CA ILE A 653 21.80 16.83 -31.17
C ILE A 653 23.08 16.88 -30.35
N THR A 654 22.95 17.05 -29.04
CA THR A 654 24.11 17.09 -28.13
C THR A 654 24.70 15.69 -27.95
N PRO A 655 26.02 15.49 -28.17
CA PRO A 655 26.66 14.21 -27.94
C PRO A 655 26.66 13.85 -26.46
N ASP A 656 26.45 12.57 -26.16
CA ASP A 656 26.53 12.03 -24.81
C ASP A 656 27.92 11.47 -24.52
N GLU A 657 28.10 11.10 -23.24
CA GLU A 657 29.33 10.50 -22.76
C GLU A 657 29.72 9.22 -23.53
N ILE A 658 28.74 8.40 -23.93
CA ILE A 658 28.99 7.13 -24.63
C ILE A 658 29.60 7.42 -26.01
N THR A 659 29.01 8.36 -26.75
CA THR A 659 29.45 8.76 -28.09
C THR A 659 30.89 9.29 -28.08
N LEU A 660 31.19 10.21 -27.15
CA LEU A 660 32.53 10.80 -27.03
C LEU A 660 33.55 9.78 -26.53
N ASN A 661 33.18 8.87 -25.63
CA ASN A 661 34.06 7.78 -25.17
C ASN A 661 34.39 6.79 -26.30
N SER A 662 33.42 6.43 -27.14
CA SER A 662 33.66 5.57 -28.31
C SER A 662 34.64 6.22 -29.28
N LEU A 663 34.48 7.51 -29.55
CA LEU A 663 35.40 8.26 -30.41
C LEU A 663 36.80 8.41 -29.81
N MET A 664 36.90 8.73 -28.52
CA MET A 664 38.17 8.77 -27.78
C MET A 664 38.89 7.42 -27.85
N ASN A 665 38.17 6.30 -27.67
CA ASN A 665 38.74 4.97 -27.75
C ASN A 665 39.19 4.62 -29.18
N GLY A 666 38.45 5.06 -30.20
CA GLY A 666 38.86 4.95 -31.61
C GLY A 666 40.19 5.66 -31.89
N PHE A 667 40.34 6.93 -31.47
CA PHE A 667 41.60 7.67 -31.63
C PHE A 667 42.76 7.07 -30.83
N VAL A 668 42.50 6.58 -29.61
CA VAL A 668 43.49 5.85 -28.81
C VAL A 668 43.92 4.54 -29.49
N ALA A 669 42.99 3.83 -30.16
CA ALA A 669 43.32 2.63 -30.92
C ALA A 669 44.26 2.92 -32.11
N LEU A 670 44.11 4.09 -32.74
CA LEU A 670 44.99 4.60 -33.80
C LEU A 670 46.30 5.23 -33.29
N GLY A 671 46.54 5.25 -31.97
CA GLY A 671 47.73 5.87 -31.36
C GLY A 671 47.73 7.40 -31.32
N ARG A 672 46.61 8.05 -31.65
CA ARG A 672 46.48 9.53 -31.65
C ARG A 672 45.89 10.03 -30.34
N ILE A 673 46.69 10.00 -29.28
CA ILE A 673 46.21 10.33 -27.92
C ILE A 673 45.85 11.81 -27.73
N ASP A 674 46.54 12.74 -28.39
CA ASP A 674 46.30 14.18 -28.25
C ASP A 674 44.88 14.57 -28.69
N ARG A 675 44.39 13.92 -29.75
CA ARG A 675 42.99 14.05 -30.20
C ARG A 675 42.01 13.53 -29.15
N ALA A 676 42.34 12.46 -28.42
CA ALA A 676 41.50 11.95 -27.35
C ALA A 676 41.41 12.91 -26.14
N PHE A 677 42.50 13.61 -25.80
CA PHE A 677 42.47 14.67 -24.76
C PHE A 677 41.65 15.89 -25.20
N LEU A 678 41.75 16.30 -26.47
CA LEU A 678 40.91 17.37 -27.04
C LEU A 678 39.41 17.01 -27.00
N LEU A 679 39.07 15.75 -27.28
CA LEU A 679 37.68 15.27 -27.15
C LEU A 679 37.20 15.24 -25.70
N CYS A 680 38.07 14.92 -24.74
CA CYS A 680 37.76 15.01 -23.31
C CYS A 680 37.46 16.47 -22.91
N ARG A 681 38.22 17.45 -23.43
CA ARG A 681 37.93 18.88 -23.24
C ARG A 681 36.59 19.27 -23.87
N ARG A 682 36.31 18.82 -25.11
CA ARG A 682 35.02 19.03 -25.79
C ARG A 682 33.87 18.46 -24.95
N MET A 683 34.04 17.28 -24.36
CA MET A 683 33.04 16.65 -23.49
C MET A 683 32.65 17.55 -22.30
N MET A 684 33.63 18.14 -21.62
CA MET A 684 33.36 19.05 -20.51
C MET A 684 32.77 20.39 -20.97
N GLY A 685 33.18 20.91 -22.14
CA GLY A 685 32.62 22.13 -22.72
C GLY A 685 31.13 22.00 -23.10
N VAL A 686 30.70 20.79 -23.50
CA VAL A 686 29.29 20.47 -23.79
C VAL A 686 28.48 20.24 -22.49
N GLY A 687 29.13 20.18 -21.33
CA GLY A 687 28.49 19.90 -20.03
C GLY A 687 28.38 18.42 -19.68
N CYS A 688 29.00 17.53 -20.47
CA CYS A 688 29.09 16.10 -20.15
C CYS A 688 30.24 15.85 -19.17
N LYS A 689 29.95 15.26 -18.01
CA LYS A 689 30.96 14.93 -17.00
C LYS A 689 31.71 13.63 -17.36
N PRO A 690 33.06 13.60 -17.40
CA PRO A 690 33.82 12.38 -17.63
C PRO A 690 33.64 11.33 -16.53
N ASN A 691 33.32 10.10 -16.90
CA ASN A 691 33.31 8.95 -16.00
C ASN A 691 34.65 8.19 -15.99
N TYR A 692 34.71 7.12 -15.19
CA TYR A 692 35.92 6.31 -15.07
C TYR A 692 36.30 5.63 -16.40
N ARG A 693 35.34 5.30 -17.26
CA ARG A 693 35.61 4.72 -18.58
C ARG A 693 36.32 5.74 -19.48
N SER A 694 35.93 7.01 -19.46
CA SER A 694 36.62 8.10 -20.17
C SER A 694 38.08 8.17 -19.76
N PHE A 695 38.36 8.22 -18.45
CA PHE A 695 39.72 8.26 -17.94
C PHE A 695 40.49 6.95 -18.16
N ALA A 696 39.83 5.80 -18.08
CA ALA A 696 40.45 4.50 -18.36
C ALA A 696 40.88 4.37 -19.83
N ILE A 697 40.12 4.93 -20.77
CA ILE A 697 40.50 5.01 -22.19
C ILE A 697 41.78 5.85 -22.34
N LEU A 698 41.85 7.00 -21.69
CA LEU A 698 43.05 7.85 -21.70
C LEU A 698 44.25 7.17 -21.03
N LEU A 699 44.06 6.50 -19.88
CA LEU A 699 45.11 5.72 -19.20
C LEU A 699 45.62 4.60 -20.11
N LYS A 700 44.73 3.88 -20.80
CA LYS A 700 45.10 2.86 -21.78
C LYS A 700 45.92 3.46 -22.93
N GLY A 701 45.55 4.67 -23.38
CA GLY A 701 46.31 5.41 -24.38
C GLY A 701 47.72 5.77 -23.88
N LEU A 702 47.83 6.33 -22.68
CA LEU A 702 49.11 6.72 -22.07
C LEU A 702 50.02 5.51 -21.83
N GLN A 703 49.46 4.38 -21.40
CA GLN A 703 50.20 3.12 -21.27
C GLN A 703 50.74 2.65 -22.63
N LYS A 704 49.93 2.67 -23.68
CA LYS A 704 50.38 2.35 -25.05
C LYS A 704 51.45 3.31 -25.55
N GLU A 705 51.34 4.61 -25.28
CA GLU A 705 52.33 5.62 -25.63
C GLU A 705 53.66 5.36 -24.90
N SER A 706 53.62 5.05 -23.59
CA SER A 706 54.81 4.71 -22.81
C SER A 706 55.49 3.43 -23.31
N HIS A 707 54.71 2.40 -23.68
CA HIS A 707 55.25 1.16 -24.24
C HIS A 707 55.89 1.39 -25.62
N SER A 708 55.27 2.21 -26.48
CA SER A 708 55.83 2.57 -27.78
C SER A 708 57.12 3.40 -27.67
N LEU A 709 57.22 4.29 -26.67
CA LEU A 709 58.44 5.05 -26.40
C LEU A 709 59.57 4.16 -25.85
N THR A 710 59.26 3.19 -24.99
CA THR A 710 60.25 2.20 -24.52
C THR A 710 60.71 1.28 -25.65
N GLU A 711 59.83 0.85 -26.55
CA GLU A 711 60.21 0.04 -27.73
C GLU A 711 61.08 0.82 -28.72
N LYS A 712 60.78 2.11 -28.95
CA LYS A 712 61.61 2.99 -29.78
C LYS A 712 62.97 3.31 -29.15
N ALA A 713 63.05 3.42 -27.82
CA ALA A 713 64.30 3.61 -27.10
C ALA A 713 65.19 2.34 -27.11
N VAL A 714 64.57 1.15 -27.00
CA VAL A 714 65.27 -0.15 -27.12
C VAL A 714 65.77 -0.39 -28.56
N ALA A 715 65.07 0.09 -29.58
CA ALA A 715 65.52 0.02 -30.97
C ALA A 715 66.67 0.99 -31.32
N GLN A 716 66.97 1.97 -30.46
CA GLN A 716 67.99 3.01 -30.72
C GLN A 716 69.27 2.87 -29.88
N HIS A 717 69.30 2.00 -28.85
CA HIS A 717 70.50 1.75 -28.05
C HIS A 717 70.72 0.24 -27.77
N GLU A 718 71.77 -0.33 -28.37
CA GLU A 718 72.37 -1.61 -27.93
C GLU A 718 73.06 -1.43 -26.57
N ILE A 719 72.30 -1.36 -25.47
CA ILE A 719 72.82 -1.65 -24.13
C ILE A 719 71.80 -2.49 -23.37
N MET A 720 72.21 -3.72 -23.07
CA MET A 720 71.55 -4.67 -22.19
C MET A 720 71.44 -4.08 -20.78
N CYS A 721 70.32 -3.46 -20.47
CA CYS A 721 69.98 -3.08 -19.11
C CYS A 721 69.00 -4.13 -18.55
N THR A 722 69.54 -5.07 -17.78
CA THR A 722 68.76 -6.00 -16.95
C THR A 722 68.09 -5.21 -15.82
N CYS A 723 66.92 -4.63 -16.08
CA CYS A 723 66.01 -4.18 -15.03
C CYS A 723 64.87 -5.19 -14.92
N SER A 724 65.04 -6.15 -14.01
CA SER A 724 63.95 -6.98 -13.53
C SER A 724 62.93 -6.12 -12.78
N SER A 725 61.65 -6.31 -13.14
CA SER A 725 60.46 -6.19 -12.29
C SER A 725 60.18 -4.86 -11.60
N ASP A 726 59.28 -4.08 -12.19
CA ASP A 726 58.01 -3.79 -11.52
C ASP A 726 56.99 -3.22 -12.54
N GLU A 727 56.09 -4.06 -13.05
CA GLU A 727 54.88 -3.60 -13.77
C GLU A 727 54.06 -2.58 -12.94
N LYS A 728 54.26 -2.56 -11.60
CA LYS A 728 53.69 -1.59 -10.66
C LYS A 728 54.25 -0.16 -10.79
N CYS A 729 55.48 0.04 -11.29
CA CYS A 729 56.06 1.40 -11.44
C CYS A 729 55.55 2.13 -12.69
N ILE A 730 55.20 1.39 -13.75
CA ILE A 730 54.66 1.97 -14.99
C ILE A 730 53.22 2.46 -14.76
N SER A 731 52.49 1.82 -13.85
CA SER A 731 51.07 2.09 -13.58
C SER A 731 50.84 3.36 -12.74
N THR A 732 51.70 3.64 -11.75
CA THR A 732 51.65 4.86 -10.91
C THR A 732 52.04 6.11 -11.70
N GLY A 733 53.11 6.05 -12.49
CA GLY A 733 53.53 7.15 -13.36
C GLY A 733 52.48 7.55 -14.41
N SER A 734 51.71 6.57 -14.91
CA SER A 734 50.63 6.80 -15.89
C SER A 734 49.49 7.66 -15.34
N VAL A 735 49.15 7.54 -14.04
CA VAL A 735 48.07 8.30 -13.41
C VAL A 735 48.46 9.76 -13.16
N TYR A 736 49.71 10.02 -12.74
CA TYR A 736 50.21 11.39 -12.62
C TYR A 736 50.36 12.06 -13.98
N ASN A 737 50.83 11.32 -14.99
CA ASN A 737 50.89 11.80 -16.38
C ASN A 737 49.49 12.16 -16.91
N LEU A 738 48.47 11.35 -16.58
CA LEU A 738 47.08 11.70 -16.88
C LEU A 738 46.67 13.03 -16.24
N LEU A 739 46.92 13.22 -14.94
CA LEU A 739 46.55 14.46 -14.25
C LEU A 739 47.29 15.69 -14.79
N ALA A 740 48.56 15.53 -15.18
CA ALA A 740 49.36 16.59 -15.79
C ALA A 740 48.82 16.95 -17.19
N ARG A 741 48.65 15.96 -18.07
CA ARG A 741 48.08 16.16 -19.40
C ARG A 741 46.66 16.73 -19.33
N LEU A 742 45.84 16.31 -18.38
CA LEU A 742 44.51 16.94 -18.19
C LEU A 742 44.65 18.44 -17.89
N ALA A 743 45.57 18.83 -17.02
CA ALA A 743 45.82 20.26 -16.75
C ALA A 743 46.31 21.01 -18.00
N ASP A 744 47.24 20.43 -18.76
CA ASP A 744 47.80 21.04 -19.98
C ASP A 744 46.74 21.32 -21.06
N TYR A 745 45.72 20.44 -21.16
CA TYR A 745 44.62 20.59 -22.11
C TYR A 745 43.45 21.44 -21.57
N GLY A 746 43.61 22.12 -20.42
CA GLY A 746 42.62 23.01 -19.83
C GLY A 746 41.52 22.29 -19.05
N CYS A 747 41.77 21.05 -18.63
CA CYS A 747 40.88 20.20 -17.86
C CYS A 747 41.36 20.10 -16.41
N GLU A 748 41.17 21.15 -15.60
CA GLU A 748 41.64 21.13 -14.21
C GLU A 748 40.93 20.05 -13.37
N PRO A 749 41.67 19.13 -12.73
CA PRO A 749 41.07 18.08 -11.91
C PRO A 749 40.35 18.66 -10.68
N ASN A 750 39.03 18.49 -10.64
CA ASN A 750 38.16 18.86 -9.52
C ASN A 750 37.84 17.65 -8.61
N VAL A 751 37.10 17.89 -7.52
CA VAL A 751 36.69 16.83 -6.57
C VAL A 751 35.99 15.65 -7.27
N ASP A 752 35.12 15.92 -8.24
CA ASP A 752 34.40 14.90 -9.03
C ASP A 752 35.36 14.03 -9.87
N THR A 753 36.40 14.65 -10.44
CA THR A 753 37.45 13.98 -11.23
C THR A 753 38.23 13.01 -10.36
N TYR A 754 38.69 13.46 -9.18
CA TYR A 754 39.36 12.61 -8.21
C TYR A 754 38.45 11.50 -7.69
N THR A 755 37.18 11.81 -7.37
CA THR A 755 36.19 10.83 -6.90
C THR A 755 36.00 9.71 -7.92
N THR A 756 35.86 10.06 -9.20
CA THR A 756 35.64 9.13 -10.29
C THR A 756 36.85 8.21 -10.52
N LEU A 757 38.06 8.76 -10.50
CA LEU A 757 39.31 8.02 -10.64
C LEU A 757 39.54 7.05 -9.46
N VAL A 758 39.42 7.54 -8.23
CA VAL A 758 39.60 6.74 -7.00
C VAL A 758 38.61 5.58 -6.99
N ARG A 759 37.33 5.83 -7.24
CA ARG A 759 36.29 4.78 -7.29
C ARG A 759 36.62 3.70 -8.32
N GLY A 760 37.07 4.10 -9.51
CA GLY A 760 37.40 3.15 -10.56
C GLY A 760 38.67 2.34 -10.28
N LEU A 761 39.70 2.96 -9.70
CA LEU A 761 40.94 2.29 -9.30
C LEU A 761 40.71 1.30 -8.17
N CYS A 762 39.98 1.70 -7.12
CA CYS A 762 39.55 0.80 -6.04
C CYS A 762 38.69 -0.36 -6.57
N GLY A 763 37.79 -0.08 -7.53
CA GLY A 763 37.01 -1.12 -8.21
C GLY A 763 37.84 -2.15 -8.96
N LYS A 764 39.04 -1.76 -9.43
CA LYS A 764 40.02 -2.64 -10.11
C LYS A 764 41.06 -3.25 -9.16
N GLY A 765 40.98 -2.99 -7.86
CA GLY A 765 41.93 -3.49 -6.84
C GLY A 765 43.24 -2.69 -6.74
N ARG A 766 43.39 -1.57 -7.47
CA ARG A 766 44.57 -0.70 -7.46
C ARG A 766 44.50 0.35 -6.33
N CYS A 767 44.35 -0.11 -5.09
CA CYS A 767 44.08 0.76 -3.94
C CYS A 767 45.25 1.68 -3.57
N TYR A 768 46.49 1.21 -3.70
CA TYR A 768 47.69 2.03 -3.44
C TYR A 768 47.73 3.32 -4.29
N GLU A 769 47.40 3.21 -5.58
CA GLU A 769 47.35 4.36 -6.47
C GLU A 769 46.19 5.30 -6.15
N ALA A 770 45.08 4.74 -5.68
CA ALA A 770 43.93 5.51 -5.24
C ALA A 770 44.27 6.32 -3.97
N ASP A 771 44.99 5.73 -3.01
CA ASP A 771 45.47 6.43 -1.81
C ASP A 771 46.43 7.57 -2.17
N GLN A 772 47.39 7.33 -3.08
CA GLN A 772 48.29 8.38 -3.57
C GLN A 772 47.55 9.53 -4.28
N LEU A 773 46.50 9.22 -5.04
CA LEU A 773 45.65 10.24 -5.66
C LEU A 773 44.95 11.12 -4.62
N VAL A 774 44.49 10.54 -3.51
CA VAL A 774 43.85 11.29 -2.43
C VAL A 774 44.85 12.17 -1.70
N GLU A 775 46.09 11.72 -1.51
CA GLU A 775 47.16 12.58 -0.99
C GLU A 775 47.47 13.75 -1.93
N SER A 776 47.55 13.49 -3.24
CA SER A 776 47.72 14.53 -4.27
C SER A 776 46.56 15.55 -4.25
N MET A 777 45.32 15.07 -4.09
CA MET A 777 44.13 15.91 -3.95
C MET A 777 44.22 16.82 -2.71
N LYS A 778 44.60 16.27 -1.55
CA LYS A 778 44.79 17.04 -0.32
C LYS A 778 45.91 18.08 -0.44
N LYS A 779 47.02 17.75 -1.13
CA LYS A 779 48.11 18.69 -1.42
C LYS A 779 47.67 19.87 -2.29
N LYS A 780 46.66 19.68 -3.15
CA LYS A 780 46.02 20.75 -3.94
C LYS A 780 44.96 21.55 -3.17
N GLY A 781 44.75 21.29 -1.88
CA GLY A 781 43.76 21.97 -1.04
C GLY A 781 42.31 21.53 -1.26
N LEU A 782 42.08 20.44 -2.00
CA LEU A 782 40.74 19.89 -2.22
C LEU A 782 40.37 18.90 -1.11
N GLN A 783 39.14 19.00 -0.58
CA GLN A 783 38.64 18.11 0.46
C GLN A 783 38.06 16.83 -0.15
N PRO A 784 38.41 15.63 0.35
CA PRO A 784 37.83 14.37 -0.13
C PRO A 784 36.33 14.30 0.16
N SER A 785 35.56 13.82 -0.82
CA SER A 785 34.12 13.57 -0.69
C SER A 785 33.83 12.29 0.12
N GLU A 786 32.60 12.16 0.63
CA GLU A 786 32.12 10.92 1.29
C GLU A 786 32.34 9.68 0.40
N GLU A 787 32.10 9.82 -0.90
CA GLU A 787 32.25 8.74 -1.88
C GLU A 787 33.70 8.27 -2.04
N ILE A 788 34.68 9.18 -1.92
CA ILE A 788 36.10 8.85 -1.95
C ILE A 788 36.47 7.96 -0.76
N TYR A 789 36.09 8.36 0.45
CA TYR A 789 36.35 7.57 1.66
C TYR A 789 35.72 6.18 1.56
N ARG A 790 34.47 6.10 1.08
CA ARG A 790 33.75 4.83 0.92
C ARG A 790 34.39 3.92 -0.14
N ALA A 791 34.81 4.49 -1.28
CA ALA A 791 35.47 3.74 -2.34
C ALA A 791 36.81 3.15 -1.87
N LEU A 792 37.62 3.94 -1.17
CA LEU A 792 38.88 3.49 -0.59
C LEU A 792 38.66 2.40 0.46
N LEU A 793 37.71 2.60 1.39
CA LEU A 793 37.38 1.62 2.42
C LEU A 793 36.99 0.27 1.79
N VAL A 794 36.07 0.28 0.82
CA VAL A 794 35.63 -0.96 0.15
C VAL A 794 36.77 -1.59 -0.65
N GLY A 795 37.61 -0.79 -1.32
CA GLY A 795 38.77 -1.26 -2.06
C GLY A 795 39.81 -1.93 -1.15
N GLN A 796 40.18 -1.29 -0.04
CA GLN A 796 41.15 -1.83 0.92
C GLN A 796 40.62 -3.08 1.64
N CYS A 797 39.33 -3.10 1.98
CA CYS A 797 38.67 -4.30 2.51
C CYS A 797 38.73 -5.48 1.53
N LYS A 798 38.59 -5.25 0.22
CA LYS A 798 38.73 -6.30 -0.81
C LYS A 798 40.16 -6.81 -0.93
N ASN A 799 41.16 -5.94 -0.78
CA ASN A 799 42.57 -6.30 -0.80
C ASN A 799 43.07 -6.92 0.52
N LEU A 800 42.20 -7.05 1.53
CA LEU A 800 42.51 -7.53 2.89
C LEU A 800 43.51 -6.64 3.66
N GLU A 801 43.65 -5.37 3.28
CA GLU A 801 44.47 -4.37 3.99
C GLU A 801 43.70 -3.73 5.15
N VAL A 802 43.50 -4.53 6.21
CA VAL A 802 42.60 -4.19 7.32
C VAL A 802 43.02 -2.96 8.13
N GLU A 803 44.33 -2.74 8.33
CA GLU A 803 44.81 -1.59 9.11
C GLU A 803 44.59 -0.25 8.39
N SER A 804 44.83 -0.23 7.08
CA SER A 804 44.53 0.92 6.22
C SER A 804 43.03 1.20 6.23
N ALA A 805 42.21 0.16 6.10
CA ALA A 805 40.75 0.28 6.09
C ALA A 805 40.19 0.88 7.39
N LEU A 806 40.73 0.48 8.56
CA LEU A 806 40.36 1.06 9.85
C LEU A 806 40.72 2.54 9.96
N LYS A 807 41.93 2.93 9.50
CA LYS A 807 42.34 4.35 9.49
C LYS A 807 41.43 5.21 8.61
N ILE A 808 41.01 4.69 7.46
CA ILE A 808 40.07 5.37 6.56
C ILE A 808 38.70 5.49 7.22
N PHE A 809 38.23 4.44 7.88
CA PHE A 809 36.96 4.45 8.62
C PHE A 809 36.96 5.51 9.74
N ASP A 810 38.04 5.59 10.52
CA ASP A 810 38.16 6.60 11.58
C ASP A 810 38.26 8.02 11.01
N SER A 811 38.97 8.21 9.89
CA SER A 811 39.02 9.49 9.17
C SER A 811 37.64 9.91 8.64
N MET A 812 36.81 8.95 8.21
CA MET A 812 35.46 9.21 7.72
C MET A 812 34.51 9.64 8.86
N VAL A 813 34.63 9.03 10.03
CA VAL A 813 33.81 9.39 11.20
C VAL A 813 34.22 10.74 11.78
N THR A 814 35.51 11.03 11.88
CA THR A 814 36.04 12.31 12.40
C THR A 814 35.73 13.51 11.51
N THR A 815 35.56 13.29 10.21
CA THR A 815 35.14 14.33 9.24
C THR A 815 33.63 14.57 9.22
N GLY A 816 32.85 13.80 10.00
CA GLY A 816 31.40 13.97 10.15
C GLY A 816 30.54 13.18 9.17
N PHE A 817 31.14 12.32 8.33
CA PHE A 817 30.38 11.45 7.43
C PHE A 817 29.80 10.25 8.19
N GLN A 818 28.59 9.81 7.82
CA GLN A 818 27.90 8.71 8.50
C GLN A 818 28.09 7.38 7.73
N PRO A 819 28.81 6.39 8.30
CA PRO A 819 28.99 5.10 7.66
C PRO A 819 27.68 4.33 7.45
N CYS A 820 27.50 3.77 6.26
CA CYS A 820 26.36 2.94 5.89
C CYS A 820 26.54 1.47 6.32
N LEU A 821 25.44 0.71 6.33
CA LEU A 821 25.45 -0.75 6.59
C LEU A 821 26.42 -1.54 5.68
N SER A 822 26.57 -1.12 4.40
CA SER A 822 27.51 -1.75 3.48
C SER A 822 28.99 -1.58 3.90
N ASP A 823 29.30 -0.48 4.57
CA ASP A 823 30.66 -0.10 4.91
C ASP A 823 31.09 -0.90 6.13
N TYR A 824 30.18 -1.01 7.12
CA TYR A 824 30.30 -1.95 8.23
C TYR A 824 30.40 -3.39 7.74
N LYS A 825 29.55 -3.82 6.80
CA LYS A 825 29.63 -5.16 6.19
C LYS A 825 31.02 -5.43 5.61
N ALA A 826 31.50 -4.53 4.73
CA ALA A 826 32.78 -4.72 4.06
C ALA A 826 33.94 -4.82 5.06
N LEU A 827 33.94 -3.94 6.07
CA LEU A 827 34.97 -3.92 7.11
C LEU A 827 34.91 -5.15 8.03
N ILE A 828 33.72 -5.54 8.47
CA ILE A 828 33.51 -6.73 9.30
C ILE A 828 33.96 -7.98 8.54
N CYS A 829 33.54 -8.16 7.28
CA CYS A 829 33.96 -9.28 6.45
C CYS A 829 35.49 -9.31 6.26
N ALA A 830 36.13 -8.17 6.00
CA ALA A 830 37.59 -8.09 5.86
C ALA A 830 38.32 -8.43 7.17
N LEU A 831 37.85 -7.91 8.30
CA LEU A 831 38.37 -8.23 9.63
C LEU A 831 38.26 -9.73 9.94
N CYS A 832 37.17 -10.38 9.51
CA CYS A 832 36.96 -11.81 9.71
C CYS A 832 37.92 -12.64 8.87
N LYS A 833 38.08 -12.32 7.58
CA LYS A 833 39.05 -12.98 6.69
C LYS A 833 40.49 -12.86 7.19
N ALA A 834 40.81 -11.74 7.83
CA ALA A 834 42.12 -11.50 8.44
C ALA A 834 42.24 -12.05 9.88
N ASN A 835 41.26 -12.84 10.36
CA ASN A 835 41.22 -13.45 11.70
C ASN A 835 41.16 -12.48 12.90
N PHE A 836 40.79 -11.21 12.71
CA PHE A 836 40.63 -10.22 13.79
C PHE A 836 39.22 -10.22 14.40
N ARG A 837 38.82 -11.35 15.02
CA ARG A 837 37.45 -11.58 15.53
C ARG A 837 36.97 -10.53 16.56
N GLN A 838 37.81 -10.18 17.54
CA GLN A 838 37.43 -9.20 18.58
C GLN A 838 37.17 -7.80 18.01
N LYS A 839 37.98 -7.35 17.04
CA LYS A 839 37.79 -6.06 16.36
C LYS A 839 36.50 -6.07 15.53
N ALA A 840 36.19 -7.18 14.85
CA ALA A 840 34.93 -7.34 14.13
C ALA A 840 33.71 -7.24 15.07
N GLN A 841 33.77 -7.87 16.24
CA GLN A 841 32.71 -7.79 17.25
C GLN A 841 32.54 -6.36 17.81
N CYS A 842 33.63 -5.66 18.09
CA CYS A 842 33.60 -4.26 18.53
C CYS A 842 32.96 -3.33 17.48
N MET A 843 33.32 -3.52 16.20
CA MET A 843 32.72 -2.76 15.10
C MET A 843 31.22 -3.04 14.95
N PHE A 844 30.81 -4.31 15.07
CA PHE A 844 29.41 -4.69 15.05
C PHE A 844 28.61 -4.08 16.22
N GLN A 845 29.18 -4.08 17.43
CA GLN A 845 28.56 -3.44 18.60
C GLN A 845 28.43 -1.92 18.45
N THR A 846 29.40 -1.29 17.78
CA THR A 846 29.38 0.16 17.48
C THR A 846 28.31 0.47 16.44
N MET A 847 28.15 -0.39 15.43
CA MET A 847 27.09 -0.29 14.44
C MET A 847 25.71 -0.40 15.11
N LEU A 848 25.49 -1.35 16.02
CA LEU A 848 24.21 -1.53 16.72
C LEU A 848 23.80 -0.34 17.61
N LYS A 849 24.73 0.54 18.00
CA LYS A 849 24.38 1.78 18.72
C LYS A 849 23.70 2.81 17.82
N LYS A 850 23.83 2.69 16.49
CA LYS A 850 23.15 3.52 15.50
C LYS A 850 21.80 2.86 15.20
N HIS A 851 20.71 3.62 15.16
CA HIS A 851 19.32 3.14 15.00
C HIS A 851 19.04 2.48 13.63
N TRP A 852 19.64 1.32 13.36
CA TRP A 852 19.41 0.52 12.16
C TRP A 852 18.26 -0.48 12.35
N ASN A 853 17.62 -0.85 11.25
CA ASN A 853 16.69 -1.97 11.23
C ASN A 853 17.43 -3.28 11.55
N SER A 854 16.97 -3.98 12.58
CA SER A 854 17.62 -5.22 13.07
C SER A 854 17.58 -6.35 12.04
N ASP A 855 16.50 -6.49 11.25
CA ASP A 855 16.41 -7.49 10.20
C ASP A 855 17.38 -7.17 9.05
N GLU A 856 17.51 -5.90 8.67
CA GLU A 856 18.43 -5.48 7.60
C GLU A 856 19.91 -5.69 7.99
N VAL A 857 20.25 -5.47 9.26
CA VAL A 857 21.58 -5.82 9.81
C VAL A 857 21.85 -7.31 9.63
N VAL A 858 20.90 -8.16 10.00
CA VAL A 858 21.03 -9.62 9.85
C VAL A 858 21.18 -10.01 8.37
N TRP A 859 20.36 -9.44 7.50
CA TRP A 859 20.38 -9.71 6.07
C TRP A 859 21.70 -9.32 5.40
N THR A 860 22.20 -8.14 5.71
CA THR A 860 23.34 -7.56 4.99
C THR A 860 24.68 -8.00 5.58
N VAL A 861 24.81 -8.03 6.90
CA VAL A 861 26.08 -8.32 7.60
C VAL A 861 26.22 -9.81 7.89
N LEU A 862 25.20 -10.45 8.47
CA LEU A 862 25.30 -11.87 8.86
C LEU A 862 25.10 -12.79 7.64
N LEU A 863 23.98 -12.66 6.92
CA LEU A 863 23.66 -13.55 5.80
C LEU A 863 24.51 -13.24 4.56
N ASP A 864 24.45 -12.01 4.04
CA ASP A 864 25.15 -11.64 2.81
C ASP A 864 26.65 -11.38 2.99
N GLY A 865 27.11 -11.27 4.23
CA GLY A 865 28.52 -11.06 4.59
C GLY A 865 29.14 -12.34 5.14
N LEU A 866 29.00 -12.57 6.44
CA LEU A 866 29.73 -13.63 7.16
C LEU A 866 29.38 -15.05 6.72
N LEU A 867 28.10 -15.37 6.56
CA LEU A 867 27.66 -16.72 6.21
C LEU A 867 28.05 -17.13 4.79
N LYS A 868 27.97 -16.20 3.82
CA LYS A 868 28.46 -16.46 2.45
C LYS A 868 29.97 -16.68 2.38
N GLU A 869 30.72 -16.10 3.30
CA GLU A 869 32.17 -16.26 3.40
C GLU A 869 32.56 -17.50 4.23
N GLY A 870 31.59 -18.25 4.77
CA GLY A 870 31.80 -19.51 5.50
C GLY A 870 32.04 -19.37 7.01
N GLU A 871 31.95 -18.16 7.58
CA GLU A 871 32.21 -17.90 9.00
C GLU A 871 30.93 -18.08 9.85
N THR A 872 30.58 -19.33 10.15
CA THR A 872 29.35 -19.67 10.91
C THR A 872 29.43 -19.31 12.38
N ASP A 873 30.57 -19.54 13.03
CA ASP A 873 30.73 -19.38 14.49
C ASP A 873 30.58 -17.92 14.92
N LEU A 874 31.27 -17.01 14.21
CA LEU A 874 31.17 -15.58 14.47
C LEU A 874 29.75 -15.05 14.18
N SER A 875 29.06 -15.60 13.18
CA SER A 875 27.68 -15.18 12.88
C SER A 875 26.71 -15.50 14.04
N LEU A 876 26.90 -16.63 14.72
CA LEU A 876 26.13 -17.03 15.90
C LEU A 876 26.50 -16.18 17.12
N GLU A 877 27.79 -15.91 17.34
CA GLU A 877 28.25 -15.01 18.41
C GLU A 877 27.66 -13.59 18.26
N LEU A 878 27.67 -13.04 17.04
CA LEU A 878 27.10 -11.71 16.77
C LEU A 878 25.57 -11.70 16.92
N LEU A 879 24.90 -12.82 16.60
CA LEU A 879 23.46 -12.95 16.82
C LEU A 879 23.11 -12.91 18.32
N HIS A 880 23.90 -13.58 19.17
CA HIS A 880 23.75 -13.45 20.63
C HIS A 880 24.02 -12.02 21.14
N VAL A 881 24.95 -11.28 20.53
CA VAL A 881 25.16 -9.86 20.82
C VAL A 881 23.92 -9.01 20.46
N MET A 882 23.19 -9.36 19.39
CA MET A 882 21.93 -8.69 19.05
C MET A 882 20.81 -9.02 20.05
N GLU A 883 20.69 -10.29 20.45
CA GLU A 883 19.68 -10.75 21.41
C GLU A 883 19.87 -10.13 22.79
N SER A 884 21.11 -10.04 23.27
CA SER A 884 21.44 -9.41 24.56
C SER A 884 21.14 -7.90 24.60
N ARG A 885 20.94 -7.25 23.45
CA ARG A 885 20.54 -5.83 23.34
C ARG A 885 19.05 -5.64 23.02
N ASN A 886 18.22 -6.68 23.18
CA ASN A 886 16.77 -6.65 22.88
C ASN A 886 16.43 -6.26 21.43
N CYS A 887 17.28 -6.59 20.45
CA CYS A 887 16.92 -6.44 19.04
C CYS A 887 15.85 -7.48 18.68
N THR A 888 14.61 -7.05 18.47
CA THR A 888 13.52 -7.94 18.05
C THR A 888 13.65 -8.26 16.57
N LEU A 889 14.09 -9.48 16.25
CA LEU A 889 14.13 -9.98 14.88
C LEU A 889 12.74 -10.49 14.47
N ASN A 890 12.36 -10.26 13.22
CA ASN A 890 11.15 -10.85 12.67
C ASN A 890 11.27 -12.38 12.66
N PHE A 891 10.16 -13.07 12.95
CA PHE A 891 10.08 -14.52 12.88
C PHE A 891 10.61 -15.06 11.55
N GLN A 892 10.26 -14.41 10.44
CA GLN A 892 10.69 -14.89 9.13
C GLN A 892 12.19 -14.69 8.90
N THR A 893 12.80 -13.61 9.42
CA THR A 893 14.25 -13.41 9.39
C THR A 893 14.98 -14.51 10.14
N ARG A 894 14.45 -14.94 11.29
CA ARG A 894 14.99 -16.08 12.06
C ARG A 894 14.89 -17.39 11.27
N VAL A 895 13.78 -17.61 10.56
CA VAL A 895 13.59 -18.79 9.69
C VAL A 895 14.58 -18.79 8.52
N MET A 896 14.80 -17.64 7.87
CA MET A 896 15.80 -17.52 6.80
C MET A 896 17.21 -17.83 7.29
N LEU A 897 17.56 -17.30 8.46
CA LEU A 897 18.87 -17.51 9.06
C LEU A 897 19.09 -18.99 9.42
N ALA A 898 18.07 -19.65 9.97
CA ALA A 898 18.11 -21.09 10.24
C ALA A 898 18.26 -21.92 8.96
N ARG A 899 17.59 -21.54 7.85
CA ARG A 899 17.71 -22.22 6.55
C ARG A 899 19.12 -22.12 5.99
N GLU A 900 19.70 -20.92 5.96
CA GLU A 900 21.06 -20.70 5.44
C GLU A 900 22.12 -21.42 6.29
N LEU A 901 22.01 -21.37 7.63
CA LEU A 901 22.87 -22.15 8.53
C LEU A 901 22.78 -23.66 8.27
N SER A 902 21.58 -24.18 7.99
CA SER A 902 21.38 -25.60 7.67
C SER A 902 21.96 -26.00 6.31
N ALA A 903 22.00 -25.08 5.33
CA ALA A 903 22.52 -25.34 3.99
C ALA A 903 24.05 -25.43 3.95
N LEU A 904 24.74 -24.74 4.86
CA LEU A 904 26.20 -24.74 5.01
C LEU A 904 26.74 -25.98 5.74
N GLY A 905 25.87 -26.91 6.16
CA GLY A 905 26.30 -28.21 6.69
C GLY A 905 26.90 -28.14 8.09
N CYS A 906 26.43 -27.24 8.96
CA CYS A 906 26.79 -27.30 10.39
C CYS A 906 26.38 -28.66 10.96
N SER A 907 27.30 -29.32 11.65
CA SER A 907 27.09 -30.54 12.45
C SER A 907 26.26 -30.28 13.72
N ILE A 908 25.37 -29.30 13.70
CA ILE A 908 24.54 -28.87 14.82
C ILE A 908 23.10 -29.27 14.47
N GLU A 909 22.50 -30.13 15.30
CA GLU A 909 21.16 -30.63 15.07
C GLU A 909 20.15 -29.45 15.02
N ILE A 910 19.31 -29.43 13.98
CA ILE A 910 18.23 -28.43 13.74
C ILE A 910 17.39 -28.09 14.98
N PRO A 911 17.10 -29.01 15.92
CA PRO A 911 16.43 -28.70 17.19
C PRO A 911 17.17 -27.67 18.07
N GLN A 912 18.51 -27.71 18.14
CA GLN A 912 19.30 -26.75 18.93
C GLN A 912 19.27 -25.34 18.33
N ILE A 913 19.37 -25.22 17.01
CA ILE A 913 19.26 -23.94 16.28
C ILE A 913 17.85 -23.33 16.47
N SER A 914 16.80 -24.16 16.40
CA SER A 914 15.42 -23.71 16.63
C SER A 914 15.16 -23.21 18.06
N LYS A 915 15.87 -23.80 19.03
CA LYS A 915 15.78 -23.47 20.46
C LYS A 915 16.59 -22.22 20.79
N GLN A 916 17.76 -22.02 20.17
CA GLN A 916 18.59 -20.83 20.32
C GLN A 916 17.96 -19.58 19.66
N LEU A 917 17.34 -19.72 18.47
CA LEU A 917 16.71 -18.60 17.76
C LEU A 917 15.30 -18.22 18.28
N GLY A 918 14.81 -18.87 19.35
CA GLY A 918 13.52 -18.54 19.97
C GLY A 918 12.30 -18.68 19.03
N ILE A 919 12.32 -19.63 18.09
CA ILE A 919 11.23 -19.92 17.13
C ILE A 919 10.03 -20.60 17.84
N VAL A 920 10.18 -20.99 19.10
CA VAL A 920 9.25 -21.83 19.84
C VAL A 920 8.22 -21.00 20.61
N LYS A 921 7.03 -20.81 20.05
CA LYS A 921 5.82 -20.47 20.84
C LYS A 921 4.55 -21.28 20.51
N GLU A 922 4.43 -21.91 19.34
CA GLU A 922 3.22 -22.69 19.00
C GLU A 922 3.54 -24.14 18.60
N LYS A 923 3.08 -25.10 19.43
CA LYS A 923 3.22 -26.55 19.20
C LYS A 923 2.64 -27.03 17.85
N GLN A 924 1.69 -26.28 17.27
CA GLN A 924 1.02 -26.64 16.01
C GLN A 924 1.83 -26.28 14.75
N VAL A 925 2.63 -25.21 14.80
CA VAL A 925 3.58 -24.83 13.74
C VAL A 925 4.81 -25.74 13.77
N GLN A 926 5.15 -26.22 14.97
CA GLN A 926 6.28 -27.12 15.24
C GLN A 926 6.23 -28.42 14.42
N SER A 927 5.08 -29.10 14.31
CA SER A 927 5.02 -30.37 13.56
C SER A 927 5.06 -30.16 12.05
N LYS A 928 4.42 -29.10 11.54
CA LYS A 928 4.38 -28.81 10.10
C LYS A 928 5.73 -28.33 9.57
N LEU A 929 6.42 -27.47 10.31
CA LEU A 929 7.75 -26.97 9.89
C LEU A 929 8.81 -28.07 9.99
N LEU A 930 8.76 -28.91 11.03
CA LEU A 930 9.67 -30.05 11.20
C LEU A 930 9.47 -31.09 10.10
N MET A 931 8.22 -31.48 9.82
CA MET A 931 7.90 -32.38 8.70
C MET A 931 8.33 -31.81 7.34
N PHE A 932 8.15 -30.51 7.11
CA PHE A 932 8.52 -29.86 5.85
C PHE A 932 10.04 -29.80 5.65
N LEU A 933 10.80 -29.50 6.72
CA LEU A 933 12.27 -29.49 6.70
C LEU A 933 12.85 -30.91 6.58
N GLU A 934 12.27 -31.90 7.27
CA GLU A 934 12.64 -33.31 7.12
C GLU A 934 12.37 -33.82 5.70
N MET A 935 11.23 -33.45 5.11
CA MET A 935 10.93 -33.76 3.70
C MET A 935 11.95 -33.17 2.73
N ILE A 936 12.35 -31.91 2.91
CA ILE A 936 13.35 -31.26 2.05
C ILE A 936 14.72 -31.94 2.18
N LEU A 937 15.10 -32.34 3.40
CA LEU A 937 16.34 -33.07 3.66
C LEU A 937 16.32 -34.48 3.05
N LEU A 938 15.19 -35.20 3.18
CA LEU A 938 14.98 -36.49 2.53
C LEU A 938 15.04 -36.36 1.01
N TYR A 939 14.40 -35.33 0.43
CA TYR A 939 14.42 -35.07 -1.00
C TYR A 939 15.83 -34.71 -1.52
N LYS A 940 16.60 -33.91 -0.79
CA LYS A 940 18.00 -33.61 -1.15
C LYS A 940 18.93 -34.82 -0.98
N LYS A 941 18.75 -35.66 0.06
CA LYS A 941 19.46 -36.94 0.20
C LYS A 941 19.13 -37.86 -0.97
N PHE A 942 17.87 -37.90 -1.38
CA PHE A 942 17.38 -38.70 -2.51
C PHE A 942 17.99 -38.24 -3.84
N LEU A 943 18.03 -36.92 -4.10
CA LEU A 943 18.70 -36.35 -5.28
C LEU A 943 20.21 -36.64 -5.30
N LYS A 944 20.86 -36.58 -4.12
CA LYS A 944 22.29 -36.90 -3.99
C LYS A 944 22.55 -38.40 -4.20
N MET A 945 21.63 -39.28 -3.80
CA MET A 945 21.69 -40.72 -4.10
C MET A 945 21.47 -41.02 -5.58
N MET A 946 20.52 -40.34 -6.25
CA MET A 946 20.29 -40.52 -7.70
C MET A 946 21.50 -40.14 -8.56
N HIS A 947 22.27 -39.12 -8.16
CA HIS A 947 23.50 -38.77 -8.89
C HIS A 947 24.65 -39.78 -8.73
N ILE A 948 24.54 -40.73 -7.79
CA ILE A 948 25.63 -41.67 -7.44
C ILE A 948 25.39 -43.08 -8.02
N SER A 949 24.16 -43.46 -8.40
CA SER A 949 23.85 -44.85 -8.76
C SER A 949 23.85 -45.14 -10.27
N HIS A 950 24.99 -45.62 -10.80
CA HIS A 950 25.08 -46.30 -12.10
C HIS A 950 25.26 -47.83 -11.99
N SER A 951 24.91 -48.45 -10.86
CA SER A 951 25.06 -49.91 -10.65
C SER A 951 23.72 -50.61 -10.40
N SER A 952 23.50 -51.73 -11.07
CA SER A 952 22.25 -52.48 -11.16
C SER A 952 21.82 -53.24 -9.89
N ARG A 953 22.53 -53.07 -8.76
CA ARG A 953 22.18 -53.71 -7.47
C ARG A 953 21.21 -52.91 -6.61
N ASP A 954 20.98 -51.63 -6.90
CA ASP A 954 20.19 -50.74 -6.03
C ASP A 954 18.68 -50.72 -6.33
N LEU A 955 18.21 -51.42 -7.37
CA LEU A 955 16.79 -51.42 -7.74
C LEU A 955 15.88 -52.11 -6.69
N LYS A 956 16.42 -53.06 -5.89
CA LYS A 956 15.68 -53.70 -4.80
C LYS A 956 15.56 -52.81 -3.55
N CYS A 957 16.52 -51.91 -3.31
CA CYS A 957 16.38 -50.89 -2.26
C CYS A 957 15.37 -49.80 -2.65
N PHE A 958 15.25 -49.51 -3.95
CA PHE A 958 14.29 -48.53 -4.47
C PHE A 958 12.83 -48.94 -4.24
N GLN A 959 12.49 -50.23 -4.37
CA GLN A 959 11.14 -50.74 -4.09
C GLN A 959 10.80 -50.76 -2.59
N SER A 960 11.78 -50.99 -1.73
CA SER A 960 11.60 -50.95 -0.27
C SER A 960 11.33 -49.50 0.21
N ALA A 961 12.08 -48.52 -0.29
CA ALA A 961 11.90 -47.11 0.09
C ALA A 961 10.60 -46.49 -0.45
N SER A 962 10.11 -46.93 -1.61
CA SER A 962 8.81 -46.48 -2.16
C SER A 962 7.61 -46.94 -1.34
N CYS A 963 7.72 -48.04 -0.58
CA CYS A 963 6.65 -48.51 0.30
C CYS A 963 6.56 -47.72 1.61
N THR A 964 7.64 -47.07 2.03
CA THR A 964 7.67 -46.23 3.24
C THR A 964 7.25 -44.78 2.97
N LEU A 965 7.16 -44.39 1.70
CA LEU A 965 6.81 -43.04 1.24
C LEU A 965 5.34 -42.90 0.78
N ARG A 966 4.61 -44.01 0.66
CA ARG A 966 3.13 -44.04 0.62
C ARG A 966 2.61 -44.17 2.04
#